data_AF-A0A523T3W7-F1
#
_entry.id   AF-A0A523T3W7-F1
#
_cell.length_a   1.000
_cell.length_b   1.000
_cell.length_c   1.000
_cell.angle_alpha   90.00
_cell.angle_beta   90.00
_cell.angle_gamma   90.00
#
_symmetry.space_group_name_H-M   'P 1'
#
loop_
_entity.id
_entity.type
_entity.pdbx_description
1 polymer ?
#
loop_
_entity_poly.entity_id
_entity_poly.type
_entity_poly.pdbx_seq_one_letter_code
_entity_poly.pdbx_strand_id
1 'polypeptide(L)'
;MKKEQAIGNFIRRNYKLLIQRGSFDKKRYNDAKRAYFGNQLRFKFSIPRDREICNCFVDFLVKVQRIPDRQSLEEIIAETPFLKMNNVRGDDYVGLIDLVMKKYAIKEETKGLAEVEKQEKLLSYIKRESAKEIEELIKKKEEEYRRLPSILDDSDFEEPEELPKQEEAKEWWEELKLKENPFPGPLDGFFLIDTSLYDEIVVETPPIQWALGKITKEPIDIFHRGFLLGGEFGTGKTTFFDFLAPRLTMQHIEPLRIALSENISAAHYAQKFEKEICMEVAKRARKYDLPRSPRIIDFEEACLLMLEIQDKGAKGFLIFLDDLHKTIDTNRVFNFLANLQVTKNNFSRNGIRVVFVVAGFPSWRDRIRRDSALTGFFDAADELTLPEVTPKLAAQAIRKRLQVFSINPEKELAVKETFLKAIFKRVSSEIGRANIGFRPYIQEAIKNFQQKRFDILSIDFTKLDENVMQAIQLTLEANSDFKKGIDRLVFGGRIKRKEVREMTLKVLCEIYLRNGVTEDEEIFEKNMFSFQRLEQCGLIQKFDRKGELVWKVSPFLCELNKEVIAKSHLSMEDYLVPIYSTPVQRAKRKRVELNKIQVFERKLKRWSRKLEPSVLQSLQIALTMYSENIFPFAEANSERSEPRDRMPRIDKIKECIWAMMKGIIRFESPTLLDICGESDIRGWTLRHRTLEYSQAFISMVQNLGDDGVEEADITRLISFANDAFSELWTEFDQSMNIYQSCYVKPYEIPKKTLKTIFSEQETILSVAQPRKEYFDSLSNLVREVEQTMRQYLLVSCTLVFGPYHLRIRHYPEDIKKYVGKNPPSPSVSHENYNEFENLNRGQYRFLFTQIRKPSGFYRYIITPLINKWDSRDVNAFFQLFGELDIIAGHTKTISVEDRKKDVPTFFRLSCRLISAMSTRLRSLVIFSSTVLHGRGKTFVVFGYNYERNRKVRRMVDMEEATDVPDGMYYHEITRALRTGGIDSLMEHSDNIFGGVEVDLLDVEGTAIKFNMRYPEVIALITTFVASDKLRIIPLYGTTVALAKI
;
A
#
# COMPACT_ATOMS: atom_id res chain seq x y z
N MET A 1 35.23 25.91 -18.05
CA MET A 1 35.89 25.98 -16.74
C MET A 1 35.00 26.77 -15.78
N LYS A 2 34.66 26.23 -14.61
CA LYS A 2 33.90 26.95 -13.56
C LYS A 2 34.85 27.81 -12.69
N LYS A 3 34.35 28.83 -11.97
CA LYS A 3 35.15 29.72 -11.11
C LYS A 3 36.00 28.94 -10.09
N GLU A 4 35.41 27.94 -9.44
CA GLU A 4 36.09 27.05 -8.47
C GLU A 4 37.25 26.27 -9.10
N GLN A 5 37.09 25.77 -10.33
CA GLN A 5 38.18 25.08 -11.04
C GLN A 5 39.33 26.03 -11.37
N ALA A 6 39.01 27.29 -11.70
CA ALA A 6 40.03 28.31 -11.94
C ALA A 6 40.82 28.61 -10.67
N ILE A 7 40.14 28.73 -9.52
CA ILE A 7 40.74 28.91 -8.19
C ILE A 7 41.60 27.69 -7.82
N GLY A 8 41.10 26.48 -8.00
CA GLY A 8 41.89 25.25 -7.76
C GLY A 8 43.17 25.19 -8.59
N ASN A 9 43.13 25.59 -9.87
CA ASN A 9 44.31 25.66 -10.72
C ASN A 9 45.30 26.74 -10.28
N PHE A 10 44.80 27.90 -9.83
CA PHE A 10 45.63 28.94 -9.22
C PHE A 10 46.36 28.43 -7.97
N ILE A 11 45.63 27.75 -7.08
CA ILE A 11 46.16 27.17 -5.85
C ILE A 11 47.25 26.14 -6.17
N ARG A 12 47.03 25.22 -7.11
CA ARG A 12 48.05 24.22 -7.50
C ARG A 12 49.33 24.86 -8.03
N ARG A 13 49.21 25.88 -8.90
CA ARG A 13 50.37 26.58 -9.48
C ARG A 13 51.16 27.38 -8.46
N ASN A 14 50.48 27.90 -7.42
CA ASN A 14 51.07 28.75 -6.40
C ASN A 14 51.14 28.06 -5.02
N TYR A 15 51.07 26.73 -4.98
CA TYR A 15 50.96 25.97 -3.73
C TYR A 15 52.11 26.28 -2.76
N LYS A 16 53.35 26.33 -3.28
CA LYS A 16 54.55 26.69 -2.50
C LYS A 16 54.47 28.08 -1.86
N LEU A 17 53.85 29.03 -2.55
CA LEU A 17 53.66 30.40 -2.05
C LEU A 17 52.58 30.43 -0.96
N LEU A 18 51.51 29.64 -1.11
CA LEU A 18 50.37 29.61 -0.19
C LEU A 18 50.66 28.85 1.10
N ILE A 19 51.55 27.84 1.09
CA ILE A 19 51.90 27.01 2.25
C ILE A 19 53.19 27.43 2.98
N GLN A 20 53.78 28.56 2.60
CA GLN A 20 55.06 28.99 3.16
C GLN A 20 54.94 29.28 4.67
N ARG A 21 55.61 28.47 5.51
CA ARG A 21 55.56 28.55 7.00
C ARG A 21 56.23 29.79 7.62
N GLY A 22 56.85 30.64 6.81
CA GLY A 22 57.58 31.85 7.22
C GLY A 22 56.78 33.14 7.05
N SER A 23 57.39 34.19 6.52
CA SER A 23 56.67 35.42 6.14
C SER A 23 55.90 35.19 4.83
N PHE A 24 54.60 35.51 4.82
CA PHE A 24 53.79 35.45 3.61
C PHE A 24 54.02 36.70 2.76
N ASP A 25 54.60 36.51 1.56
CA ASP A 25 54.84 37.60 0.61
C ASP A 25 53.54 38.02 -0.08
N LYS A 26 52.81 38.92 0.59
CA LYS A 26 51.51 39.45 0.12
C LYS A 26 51.64 40.16 -1.23
N LYS A 27 52.78 40.80 -1.52
CA LYS A 27 53.02 41.50 -2.79
C LYS A 27 53.09 40.48 -3.93
N ARG A 28 53.94 39.46 -3.78
CA ARG A 28 54.09 38.37 -4.76
C ARG A 28 52.78 37.60 -4.96
N TYR A 29 52.00 37.38 -3.91
CA TYR A 29 50.67 36.78 -4.02
C TYR A 29 49.71 37.63 -4.85
N ASN A 30 49.63 38.94 -4.57
CA ASN A 30 48.74 39.84 -5.30
C ASN A 30 49.14 39.95 -6.79
N ASP A 31 50.44 39.97 -7.08
CA ASP A 31 50.96 39.96 -8.44
C ASP A 31 50.60 38.66 -9.17
N ALA A 32 50.82 37.51 -8.54
CA ALA A 32 50.45 36.20 -9.09
C ALA A 32 48.92 36.09 -9.32
N LYS A 33 48.13 36.57 -8.37
CA LYS A 33 46.65 36.58 -8.44
C LYS A 33 46.16 37.47 -9.59
N ARG A 34 46.71 38.69 -9.73
CA ARG A 34 46.37 39.62 -10.82
C ARG A 34 46.84 39.08 -12.17
N ALA A 35 48.04 38.50 -12.25
CA ALA A 35 48.54 37.89 -13.47
C ALA A 35 47.68 36.70 -13.92
N TYR A 36 47.24 35.85 -13.00
CA TYR A 36 46.43 34.68 -13.33
C TYR A 36 44.97 35.03 -13.67
N PHE A 37 44.25 35.71 -12.76
CA PHE A 37 42.82 36.00 -12.97
C PHE A 37 42.58 37.22 -13.88
N GLY A 38 43.46 38.22 -13.83
CA GLY A 38 43.38 39.41 -14.68
C GLY A 38 43.95 39.14 -16.07
N ASN A 39 45.24 38.84 -16.17
CA ASN A 39 45.92 38.76 -17.48
C ASN A 39 45.63 37.45 -18.21
N GLN A 40 45.86 36.30 -17.57
CA GLN A 40 45.73 34.98 -18.22
C GLN A 40 44.27 34.59 -18.48
N LEU A 41 43.37 34.82 -17.52
CA LEU A 41 41.95 34.50 -17.65
C LEU A 41 41.09 35.67 -18.16
N ARG A 42 41.70 36.81 -18.50
CA ARG A 42 41.04 38.01 -19.04
C ARG A 42 39.80 38.42 -18.23
N PHE A 43 39.89 38.36 -16.90
CA PHE A 43 38.80 38.69 -15.97
C PHE A 43 37.50 37.87 -16.12
N LYS A 44 37.52 36.73 -16.83
CA LYS A 44 36.32 35.92 -17.12
C LYS A 44 35.46 35.55 -15.90
N PHE A 45 36.05 35.46 -14.70
CA PHE A 45 35.35 35.09 -13.46
C PHE A 45 35.41 36.14 -12.36
N SER A 46 35.76 37.40 -12.69
CA SER A 46 36.22 38.43 -11.75
C SER A 46 37.46 37.99 -10.94
N ILE A 47 38.12 38.92 -10.24
CA ILE A 47 39.23 38.57 -9.34
C ILE A 47 38.62 38.01 -8.05
N PRO A 48 38.86 36.74 -7.67
CA PRO A 48 38.26 36.15 -6.47
C PRO A 48 38.69 36.90 -5.20
N ARG A 49 37.84 36.91 -4.17
CA ARG A 49 38.23 37.41 -2.85
C ARG A 49 39.22 36.45 -2.20
N ASP A 50 40.09 36.94 -1.31
CA ASP A 50 41.09 36.08 -0.65
C ASP A 50 40.41 34.95 0.15
N ARG A 51 39.26 35.23 0.78
CA ARG A 51 38.45 34.22 1.45
C ARG A 51 37.96 33.10 0.53
N GLU A 52 37.61 33.40 -0.72
CA GLU A 52 37.22 32.36 -1.70
C GLU A 52 38.41 31.45 -2.04
N ILE A 53 39.62 32.03 -2.14
CA ILE A 53 40.86 31.28 -2.36
C ILE A 53 41.22 30.46 -1.12
N CYS A 54 41.06 31.01 0.08
CA CYS A 54 41.27 30.30 1.34
C CYS A 54 40.34 29.08 1.47
N ASN A 55 39.04 29.23 1.21
CA ASN A 55 38.07 28.13 1.30
C ASN A 55 38.46 26.98 0.34
N CYS A 56 38.80 27.30 -0.91
CA CYS A 56 39.27 26.30 -1.87
C CYS A 56 40.64 25.72 -1.49
N PHE A 57 41.49 26.48 -0.81
CA PHE A 57 42.81 26.02 -0.38
C PHE A 57 42.72 25.06 0.80
N VAL A 58 41.85 25.32 1.78
CA VAL A 58 41.55 24.38 2.87
C VAL A 58 40.98 23.08 2.30
N ASP A 59 40.02 23.15 1.37
CA ASP A 59 39.49 21.96 0.68
C ASP A 59 40.59 21.17 -0.04
N PHE A 60 41.50 21.87 -0.71
CA PHE A 60 42.66 21.25 -1.34
C PHE A 60 43.59 20.57 -0.32
N LEU A 61 43.89 21.22 0.82
CA LEU A 61 44.75 20.66 1.88
C LEU A 61 44.13 19.42 2.51
N VAL A 62 42.84 19.47 2.90
CA VAL A 62 42.12 18.33 3.48
C VAL A 62 42.16 17.12 2.53
N LYS A 63 41.93 17.34 1.22
CA LYS A 63 41.95 16.27 0.21
C LYS A 63 43.34 15.72 -0.10
N VAL A 64 44.35 16.59 -0.19
CA VAL A 64 45.70 16.19 -0.64
C VAL A 64 46.54 15.64 0.52
N GLN A 65 46.46 16.26 1.69
CA GLN A 65 47.23 15.86 2.87
C GLN A 65 46.50 14.83 3.76
N ARG A 66 45.25 14.48 3.42
CA ARG A 66 44.43 13.51 4.16
C ARG A 66 44.32 13.84 5.64
N ILE A 67 43.95 15.09 5.92
CA ILE A 67 43.85 15.60 7.29
C ILE A 67 42.72 14.83 8.01
N PRO A 68 43.03 14.06 9.06
CA PRO A 68 42.09 13.07 9.63
C PRO A 68 41.08 13.69 10.60
N ASP A 69 41.42 14.82 11.20
CA ASP A 69 40.64 15.44 12.25
C ASP A 69 40.80 16.98 12.26
N ARG A 70 39.92 17.63 13.03
CA ARG A 70 39.88 19.07 13.22
C ARG A 70 41.20 19.63 13.76
N GLN A 71 41.82 18.95 14.72
CA GLN A 71 43.01 19.44 15.42
C GLN A 71 44.20 19.54 14.46
N SER A 72 44.37 18.53 13.63
CA SER A 72 45.37 18.50 12.55
C SER A 72 45.17 19.63 11.54
N LEU A 73 43.91 19.98 11.21
CA LEU A 73 43.63 21.12 10.34
C LEU A 73 43.95 22.46 11.02
N GLU A 74 43.65 22.59 12.31
CA GLU A 74 43.95 23.80 13.09
C GLU A 74 45.47 24.04 13.19
N GLU A 75 46.26 22.99 13.37
CA GLU A 75 47.73 23.05 13.34
C GLU A 75 48.23 23.57 11.97
N ILE A 76 47.72 23.01 10.87
CA ILE A 76 48.09 23.46 9.52
C ILE A 76 47.68 24.92 9.27
N ILE A 77 46.49 25.32 9.75
CA ILE A 77 46.03 26.72 9.66
C ILE A 77 46.96 27.64 10.46
N ALA A 78 47.37 27.23 11.66
CA ALA A 78 48.26 28.00 12.53
C ALA A 78 49.66 28.17 11.91
N GLU A 79 50.17 27.13 11.24
CA GLU A 79 51.44 27.11 10.53
C GLU A 79 51.42 27.80 9.17
N THR A 80 50.23 28.12 8.63
CA THR A 80 50.06 28.70 7.29
C THR A 80 49.66 30.17 7.39
N PRO A 81 50.60 31.13 7.27
CA PRO A 81 50.32 32.55 7.50
C PRO A 81 49.24 33.10 6.56
N PHE A 82 49.11 32.59 5.34
CA PHE A 82 48.04 32.99 4.41
C PHE A 82 46.63 32.70 4.96
N LEU A 83 46.42 31.53 5.57
CA LEU A 83 45.13 31.15 6.18
C LEU A 83 44.89 31.94 7.47
N LYS A 84 45.94 32.11 8.28
CA LYS A 84 45.91 32.90 9.52
C LYS A 84 45.55 34.38 9.27
N MET A 85 46.18 35.01 8.27
CA MET A 85 45.90 36.41 7.89
C MET A 85 44.46 36.63 7.39
N ASN A 86 43.77 35.58 6.96
CA ASN A 86 42.40 35.64 6.47
C ASN A 86 41.36 35.10 7.49
N ASN A 87 41.76 34.92 8.75
CA ASN A 87 40.88 34.49 9.86
C ASN A 87 40.12 33.18 9.60
N VAL A 88 40.77 32.21 8.94
CA VAL A 88 40.19 30.88 8.72
C VAL A 88 40.22 30.08 10.03
N ARG A 89 39.12 29.42 10.39
CA ARG A 89 39.03 28.55 11.59
C ARG A 89 38.74 27.10 11.18
N GLY A 90 39.27 26.13 11.93
CA GLY A 90 39.02 24.70 11.68
C GLY A 90 37.55 24.31 11.81
N ASP A 91 36.82 24.96 12.74
CA ASP A 91 35.37 24.77 12.96
C ASP A 91 34.54 24.91 11.69
N ASP A 92 34.91 25.83 10.81
CA ASP A 92 34.18 26.11 9.56
C ASP A 92 34.22 24.92 8.57
N TYR A 93 35.08 23.91 8.81
CA TYR A 93 35.37 22.82 7.88
C TYR A 93 35.20 21.41 8.48
N VAL A 94 34.64 21.27 9.68
CA VAL A 94 34.40 19.94 10.30
C VAL A 94 33.56 19.04 9.39
N GLY A 95 32.47 19.56 8.82
CA GLY A 95 31.64 18.80 7.88
C GLY A 95 32.37 18.38 6.60
N LEU A 96 33.38 19.15 6.17
CA LEU A 96 34.22 18.78 5.03
C LEU A 96 35.19 17.64 5.37
N ILE A 97 35.81 17.69 6.56
CA ILE A 97 36.67 16.62 7.07
C ILE A 97 35.87 15.32 7.19
N ASP A 98 34.68 15.35 7.80
CA ASP A 98 33.81 14.20 7.95
C ASP A 98 33.40 13.60 6.59
N LEU A 99 33.01 14.45 5.64
CA LEU A 99 32.62 14.02 4.30
C LEU A 99 33.80 13.37 3.55
N VAL A 100 34.99 13.93 3.67
CA VAL A 100 36.20 13.42 3.01
C VAL A 100 36.65 12.10 3.65
N MET A 101 36.64 12.01 4.98
CA MET A 101 36.95 10.77 5.72
C MET A 101 35.94 9.66 5.41
N LYS A 102 34.63 9.97 5.37
CA LYS A 102 33.59 9.02 4.93
C LYS A 102 33.82 8.55 3.49
N LYS A 103 34.17 9.44 2.56
CA LYS A 103 34.50 9.08 1.17
C LYS A 103 35.75 8.20 1.08
N TYR A 104 36.76 8.44 1.93
CA TYR A 104 37.95 7.60 1.97
C TYR A 104 37.68 6.23 2.58
N ALA A 105 36.89 6.14 3.65
CA ALA A 105 36.46 4.87 4.23
C ALA A 105 35.72 4.02 3.18
N ILE A 106 34.79 4.62 2.44
CA ILE A 106 34.09 3.96 1.33
C ILE A 106 35.07 3.56 0.21
N LYS A 107 36.05 4.41 -0.13
CA LYS A 107 37.04 4.12 -1.17
C LYS A 107 38.02 3.01 -0.78
N GLU A 108 38.32 2.85 0.51
CA GLU A 108 39.08 1.74 1.07
C GLU A 108 38.25 0.44 1.09
N GLU A 109 36.98 0.50 1.53
CA GLU A 109 36.07 -0.66 1.55
C GLU A 109 35.69 -1.16 0.15
N THR A 110 35.78 -0.30 -0.86
CA THR A 110 35.48 -0.62 -2.26
C THR A 110 36.72 -0.95 -3.09
N LYS A 111 37.91 -0.91 -2.48
CA LYS A 111 39.17 -1.23 -3.14
C LYS A 111 39.24 -2.74 -3.38
N GLY A 112 39.27 -3.14 -4.66
CA GLY A 112 39.26 -4.56 -5.08
C GLY A 112 37.91 -5.09 -5.55
N LEU A 113 36.81 -4.33 -5.42
CA LEU A 113 35.49 -4.73 -5.95
C LEU A 113 35.33 -4.39 -7.44
N ALA A 114 34.49 -5.17 -8.13
CA ALA A 114 34.12 -4.91 -9.52
C ALA A 114 33.31 -3.61 -9.64
N GLU A 115 33.32 -2.96 -10.81
CA GLU A 115 32.75 -1.62 -11.00
C GLU A 115 31.24 -1.55 -10.75
N VAL A 116 30.52 -2.65 -11.06
CA VAL A 116 29.08 -2.82 -10.77
C VAL A 116 28.83 -2.91 -9.26
N GLU A 117 29.62 -3.69 -8.52
CA GLU A 117 29.51 -3.83 -7.05
C GLU A 117 29.85 -2.52 -6.32
N LYS A 118 30.77 -1.72 -6.89
CA LYS A 118 31.08 -0.38 -6.39
C LYS A 118 29.89 0.56 -6.52
N GLN A 119 29.18 0.52 -7.65
CA GLN A 119 27.98 1.34 -7.87
C GLN A 119 26.83 0.91 -6.96
N GLU A 120 26.62 -0.40 -6.75
CA GLU A 120 25.59 -0.91 -5.85
C GLU A 120 25.84 -0.58 -4.38
N LYS A 121 27.09 -0.70 -3.91
CA LYS A 121 27.45 -0.27 -2.54
C LYS A 121 27.32 1.24 -2.35
N LEU A 122 27.63 2.04 -3.36
CA LEU A 122 27.45 3.50 -3.29
C LEU A 122 25.96 3.88 -3.29
N LEU A 123 25.14 3.23 -4.13
CA LEU A 123 23.68 3.45 -4.18
C LEU A 123 22.99 3.03 -2.89
N SER A 124 23.37 1.88 -2.32
CA SER A 124 22.82 1.43 -1.04
C SER A 124 23.21 2.35 0.12
N TYR A 125 24.42 2.90 0.12
CA TYR A 125 24.84 3.90 1.10
C TYR A 125 24.03 5.21 0.99
N ILE A 126 23.88 5.75 -0.23
CA ILE A 126 23.08 6.96 -0.49
C ILE A 126 21.63 6.75 -0.04
N LYS A 127 21.02 5.61 -0.40
CA LYS A 127 19.66 5.27 0.03
C LYS A 127 19.52 5.18 1.54
N ARG A 128 20.54 4.68 2.24
CA ARG A 128 20.53 4.53 3.70
C ARG A 128 20.64 5.87 4.41
N GLU A 129 21.47 6.78 3.94
CA GLU A 129 21.59 8.12 4.52
C GLU A 129 20.35 8.98 4.22
N SER A 130 19.82 8.93 2.99
CA SER A 130 18.56 9.62 2.68
C SER A 130 17.39 9.11 3.51
N ALA A 131 17.34 7.79 3.78
CA ALA A 131 16.32 7.21 4.64
C ALA A 131 16.43 7.71 6.08
N LYS A 132 17.65 7.81 6.63
CA LYS A 132 17.87 8.34 7.98
C LYS A 132 17.51 9.82 8.10
N GLU A 133 17.88 10.66 7.13
CA GLU A 133 17.51 12.09 7.14
C GLU A 133 15.99 12.26 7.12
N ILE A 134 15.28 11.47 6.31
CA ILE A 134 13.81 11.47 6.27
C ILE A 134 13.24 11.00 7.62
N GLU A 135 13.80 9.95 8.23
CA GLU A 135 13.35 9.41 9.51
C GLU A 135 13.59 10.39 10.67
N GLU A 136 14.72 11.11 10.67
CA GLU A 136 15.00 12.19 11.62
C GLU A 136 14.06 13.40 11.44
N LEU A 137 13.75 13.77 10.19
CA LEU A 137 12.77 14.82 9.90
C LEU A 137 11.35 14.44 10.34
N ILE A 138 10.94 13.19 10.10
CA ILE A 138 9.66 12.64 10.59
C ILE A 138 9.63 12.71 12.12
N LYS A 139 10.67 12.21 12.79
CA LYS A 139 10.75 12.21 14.25
C LYS A 139 10.71 13.62 14.84
N LYS A 140 11.43 14.57 14.23
CA LYS A 140 11.40 15.98 14.64
C LYS A 140 10.01 16.60 14.48
N LYS A 141 9.29 16.27 13.41
CA LYS A 141 7.92 16.72 13.18
C LYS A 141 6.93 16.06 14.13
N GLU A 142 7.07 14.77 14.42
CA GLU A 142 6.27 14.09 15.45
C GLU A 142 6.47 14.71 16.84
N GLU A 143 7.70 15.05 17.21
CA GLU A 143 8.00 15.74 18.47
C GLU A 143 7.43 17.17 18.50
N GLU A 144 7.41 17.89 17.37
CA GLU A 144 6.76 19.20 17.22
C GLU A 144 5.24 19.08 17.44
N TYR A 145 4.59 18.08 16.84
CA TYR A 145 3.15 17.84 16.99
C TYR A 145 2.75 17.36 18.40
N ARG A 146 3.60 16.57 19.08
CA ARG A 146 3.37 16.16 20.48
C ARG A 146 3.42 17.32 21.47
N ARG A 147 4.07 18.43 21.12
CA ARG A 147 4.20 19.61 21.99
C ARG A 147 2.99 20.54 21.93
N LEU A 148 2.06 20.34 21.01
CA LEU A 148 0.81 21.10 20.97
C LEU A 148 -0.14 20.55 22.05
N PRO A 149 -0.43 21.32 23.12
CA PRO A 149 -1.31 20.87 24.19
C PRO A 149 -2.73 20.69 23.63
N SER A 150 -3.35 19.53 23.88
CA SER A 150 -4.74 19.27 23.49
C SER A 150 -5.51 18.67 24.65
N ILE A 151 -6.81 18.98 24.74
CA ILE A 151 -7.68 18.47 25.81
C ILE A 151 -7.73 16.92 25.82
N LEU A 152 -7.49 16.29 24.67
CA LEU A 152 -7.52 14.83 24.53
C LEU A 152 -6.30 14.10 25.12
N ASP A 153 -5.20 14.81 25.42
CA ASP A 153 -3.96 14.19 25.90
C ASP A 153 -4.02 13.82 27.39
N ASP A 154 -4.80 14.57 28.17
CA ASP A 154 -4.79 14.51 29.63
C ASP A 154 -5.99 13.74 30.21
N SER A 155 -6.94 13.31 29.38
CA SER A 155 -8.21 12.71 29.84
C SER A 155 -8.67 11.57 28.93
N ASP A 156 -9.09 10.46 29.57
CA ASP A 156 -9.79 9.37 28.90
C ASP A 156 -11.30 9.62 28.95
N PHE A 157 -11.95 9.57 27.79
CA PHE A 157 -13.40 9.77 27.69
C PHE A 157 -14.11 8.42 27.60
N GLU A 158 -15.19 8.26 28.36
CA GLU A 158 -16.05 7.08 28.30
C GLU A 158 -17.00 7.13 27.09
N GLU A 159 -17.46 5.95 26.66
CA GLU A 159 -18.41 5.83 25.56
C GLU A 159 -19.77 6.42 25.98
N PRO A 160 -20.33 7.41 25.24
CA PRO A 160 -21.53 8.11 25.67
C PRO A 160 -22.75 7.20 25.80
N GLU A 161 -23.49 7.32 26.91
CA GLU A 161 -24.69 6.52 27.17
C GLU A 161 -25.92 6.99 26.39
N GLU A 162 -26.05 8.29 26.17
CA GLU A 162 -27.10 8.91 25.37
C GLU A 162 -26.46 9.65 24.18
N LEU A 163 -27.01 9.43 22.99
CA LEU A 163 -26.59 10.19 21.82
C LEU A 163 -27.25 11.57 21.83
N PRO A 164 -26.59 12.59 21.25
CA PRO A 164 -27.24 13.86 20.98
C PRO A 164 -28.56 13.60 20.23
N LYS A 165 -29.67 14.19 20.69
CA LYS A 165 -30.97 14.07 20.04
C LYS A 165 -30.83 14.42 18.55
N GLN A 166 -31.28 13.52 17.68
CA GLN A 166 -31.24 13.74 16.23
C GLN A 166 -31.99 15.04 15.89
N GLU A 167 -31.32 15.90 15.14
CA GLU A 167 -31.84 17.17 14.64
C GLU A 167 -33.10 16.99 13.80
N GLU A 168 -33.85 18.09 13.72
CA GLU A 168 -35.07 18.30 12.95
C GLU A 168 -34.98 17.84 11.48
N ALA A 169 -36.13 17.70 10.84
CA ALA A 169 -36.21 17.26 9.45
C ALA A 169 -35.41 18.22 8.53
N LYS A 170 -34.24 17.74 8.08
CA LYS A 170 -33.33 18.50 7.21
C LYS A 170 -33.99 18.87 5.88
N GLU A 171 -33.70 20.07 5.40
CA GLU A 171 -34.11 20.51 4.06
C GLU A 171 -33.32 19.77 2.98
N TRP A 172 -33.84 19.74 1.74
CA TRP A 172 -33.25 18.96 0.65
C TRP A 172 -31.80 19.37 0.30
N TRP A 173 -31.46 20.64 0.48
CA TRP A 173 -30.11 21.15 0.17
C TRP A 173 -29.12 20.82 1.31
N GLU A 174 -29.59 20.71 2.55
CA GLU A 174 -28.78 20.22 3.68
C GLU A 174 -28.47 18.73 3.51
N GLU A 175 -29.42 17.94 3.00
CA GLU A 175 -29.20 16.53 2.65
C GLU A 175 -28.17 16.37 1.53
N LEU A 176 -28.11 17.33 0.59
CA LEU A 176 -27.08 17.42 -0.44
C LEU A 176 -25.75 18.02 0.06
N LYS A 177 -25.65 18.36 1.35
CA LYS A 177 -24.48 18.99 1.97
C LYS A 177 -24.07 20.29 1.26
N LEU A 178 -25.06 21.13 0.98
CA LEU A 178 -24.87 22.48 0.47
C LEU A 178 -24.83 23.48 1.63
N LYS A 179 -24.09 24.58 1.47
CA LYS A 179 -23.92 25.64 2.48
C LYS A 179 -25.22 26.40 2.73
N GLU A 180 -26.00 26.61 1.68
CA GLU A 180 -27.29 27.29 1.69
C GLU A 180 -28.11 26.82 0.47
N ASN A 181 -29.40 27.19 0.40
CA ASN A 181 -30.24 26.85 -0.73
C ASN A 181 -29.72 27.52 -2.01
N PRO A 182 -29.23 26.76 -3.00
CA PRO A 182 -28.72 27.36 -4.23
C PRO A 182 -29.82 28.01 -5.06
N PHE A 183 -31.10 27.67 -4.86
CA PHE A 183 -32.26 28.22 -5.58
C PHE A 183 -33.27 28.90 -4.61
N PRO A 184 -32.89 30.03 -3.98
CA PRO A 184 -33.73 30.70 -2.97
C PRO A 184 -35.02 31.31 -3.55
N GLY A 185 -35.04 31.56 -4.86
CA GLY A 185 -36.24 31.91 -5.63
C GLY A 185 -36.17 31.26 -7.01
N PRO A 186 -37.02 30.27 -7.34
CA PRO A 186 -36.91 29.54 -8.62
C PRO A 186 -37.18 30.39 -9.87
N LEU A 187 -37.57 31.67 -9.71
CA LEU A 187 -38.08 32.51 -10.80
C LEU A 187 -37.35 33.87 -10.98
N ASP A 188 -36.57 34.32 -10.00
CA ASP A 188 -36.07 35.71 -9.92
C ASP A 188 -34.54 35.81 -9.99
N GLY A 189 -33.98 35.61 -11.19
CA GLY A 189 -32.61 36.00 -11.52
C GLY A 189 -31.54 35.54 -10.50
N PHE A 190 -30.55 36.41 -10.24
CA PHE A 190 -29.52 36.20 -9.22
C PHE A 190 -29.67 37.09 -7.98
N PHE A 191 -30.77 37.83 -7.86
CA PHE A 191 -30.93 38.88 -6.87
C PHE A 191 -30.71 38.44 -5.40
N LEU A 192 -31.04 37.19 -5.07
CA LEU A 192 -30.89 36.62 -3.72
C LEU A 192 -29.57 35.86 -3.51
N ILE A 193 -28.68 35.85 -4.50
CA ILE A 193 -27.36 35.20 -4.41
C ILE A 193 -26.29 36.29 -4.22
N ASP A 194 -25.27 36.01 -3.39
CA ASP A 194 -24.13 36.91 -3.26
C ASP A 194 -23.44 37.14 -4.63
N THR A 195 -23.26 38.41 -4.97
CA THR A 195 -22.56 38.89 -6.16
C THR A 195 -21.15 38.31 -6.33
N SER A 196 -20.48 37.93 -5.22
CA SER A 196 -19.16 37.31 -5.22
C SER A 196 -19.15 35.94 -5.93
N LEU A 197 -20.28 35.23 -5.93
CA LEU A 197 -20.41 33.89 -6.50
C LEU A 197 -20.80 33.88 -7.98
N TYR A 198 -21.07 35.04 -8.58
CA TYR A 198 -21.65 35.13 -9.93
C TYR A 198 -20.76 34.49 -11.00
N ASP A 199 -19.45 34.72 -10.99
CA ASP A 199 -18.52 34.15 -11.99
C ASP A 199 -18.52 32.62 -11.98
N GLU A 200 -18.71 32.02 -10.81
CA GLU A 200 -18.65 30.58 -10.64
C GLU A 200 -19.96 29.91 -11.10
N ILE A 201 -21.10 30.58 -10.90
CA ILE A 201 -22.44 30.06 -11.20
C ILE A 201 -22.85 30.26 -12.67
N VAL A 202 -22.45 31.38 -13.29
CA VAL A 202 -22.91 31.73 -14.65
C VAL A 202 -22.30 30.81 -15.69
N VAL A 203 -23.14 30.34 -16.62
CA VAL A 203 -22.68 29.73 -17.87
C VAL A 203 -22.45 30.86 -18.87
N GLU A 204 -21.19 31.10 -19.21
CA GLU A 204 -20.82 32.11 -20.20
C GLU A 204 -21.40 31.75 -21.58
N THR A 205 -22.39 32.53 -22.00
CA THR A 205 -22.96 32.45 -23.35
C THR A 205 -22.29 33.49 -24.26
N PRO A 206 -22.35 33.33 -25.59
CA PRO A 206 -21.73 34.30 -26.51
C PRO A 206 -22.12 35.77 -26.27
N PRO A 207 -23.39 36.11 -25.94
CA PRO A 207 -23.76 37.49 -25.58
C PRO A 207 -23.06 38.01 -24.33
N ILE A 208 -22.88 37.16 -23.31
CA ILE A 208 -22.17 37.53 -22.08
C ILE A 208 -20.71 37.83 -22.40
N GLN A 209 -20.05 36.96 -23.15
CA GLN A 209 -18.66 37.15 -23.56
C GLN A 209 -18.48 38.40 -24.42
N TRP A 210 -19.40 38.64 -25.36
CA TRP A 210 -19.42 39.86 -26.15
C TRP A 210 -19.55 41.11 -25.27
N ALA A 211 -20.50 41.11 -24.32
CA ALA A 211 -20.74 42.25 -23.44
C ALA A 211 -19.53 42.54 -22.55
N LEU A 212 -18.96 41.51 -21.92
CA LEU A 212 -17.74 41.62 -21.12
C LEU A 212 -16.57 42.17 -21.96
N GLY A 213 -16.39 41.67 -23.18
CA GLY A 213 -15.35 42.13 -24.10
C GLY A 213 -15.55 43.55 -24.62
N LYS A 214 -16.78 44.10 -24.55
CA LYS A 214 -17.09 45.48 -24.96
C LYS A 214 -16.94 46.48 -23.83
N ILE A 215 -17.34 46.12 -22.61
CA ILE A 215 -17.26 47.02 -21.44
C ILE A 215 -15.84 47.16 -20.89
N THR A 216 -14.93 46.25 -21.26
CA THR A 216 -13.52 46.24 -20.82
C THR A 216 -12.56 46.95 -21.79
N LYS A 217 -13.01 47.31 -23.00
CA LYS A 217 -12.17 48.02 -24.00
C LYS A 217 -12.16 49.52 -23.74
N GLU A 218 -11.01 50.15 -23.98
CA GLU A 218 -10.89 51.61 -24.06
C GLU A 218 -10.53 52.03 -25.50
N PRO A 219 -11.35 52.86 -26.18
CA PRO A 219 -12.62 53.44 -25.73
C PRO A 219 -13.78 52.44 -25.73
N ILE A 220 -14.78 52.68 -24.87
CA ILE A 220 -16.01 51.87 -24.76
C ILE A 220 -16.94 52.20 -25.95
N ASP A 221 -16.92 51.35 -26.97
CA ASP A 221 -17.70 51.50 -28.21
C ASP A 221 -19.07 50.81 -28.16
N ILE A 222 -19.88 51.14 -27.14
CA ILE A 222 -21.29 50.71 -27.04
C ILE A 222 -22.26 51.86 -26.77
N PHE A 223 -21.76 53.03 -26.38
CA PHE A 223 -22.61 54.19 -26.08
C PHE A 223 -23.31 54.71 -27.34
N HIS A 224 -24.46 55.34 -27.10
CA HIS A 224 -25.39 55.87 -28.09
C HIS A 224 -26.00 54.82 -29.01
N ARG A 225 -25.90 53.52 -28.65
CA ARG A 225 -26.46 52.41 -29.41
C ARG A 225 -27.64 51.74 -28.68
N GLY A 226 -28.54 51.17 -29.47
CA GLY A 226 -29.64 50.32 -29.04
C GLY A 226 -29.46 48.88 -29.51
N PHE A 227 -29.55 47.94 -28.58
CA PHE A 227 -29.40 46.51 -28.84
C PHE A 227 -30.67 45.74 -28.46
N LEU A 228 -30.98 44.70 -29.23
CA LEU A 228 -32.00 43.71 -28.87
C LEU A 228 -31.31 42.51 -28.21
N LEU A 229 -31.58 42.26 -26.93
CA LEU A 229 -31.26 40.99 -26.29
C LEU A 229 -32.36 39.98 -26.63
N GLY A 230 -32.17 39.29 -27.74
CA GLY A 230 -33.12 38.32 -28.29
C GLY A 230 -33.01 36.97 -27.58
N GLY A 231 -34.10 36.51 -26.98
CA GLY A 231 -34.18 35.17 -26.39
C GLY A 231 -35.61 34.78 -26.03
N GLU A 232 -35.92 33.49 -26.10
CA GLU A 232 -37.23 32.95 -25.70
C GLU A 232 -37.50 33.13 -24.19
N PHE A 233 -38.73 32.83 -23.74
CA PHE A 233 -39.06 32.86 -22.31
C PHE A 233 -38.15 31.92 -21.51
N GLY A 234 -37.61 32.43 -20.39
CA GLY A 234 -36.77 31.63 -19.48
C GLY A 234 -35.34 31.36 -19.96
N THR A 235 -34.87 31.98 -21.05
CA THR A 235 -33.49 31.83 -21.56
C THR A 235 -32.42 32.60 -20.76
N GLY A 236 -32.82 33.40 -19.77
CA GLY A 236 -31.89 34.13 -18.89
C GLY A 236 -31.67 35.61 -19.25
N LYS A 237 -32.64 36.29 -19.86
CA LYS A 237 -32.55 37.74 -20.18
C LYS A 237 -32.32 38.63 -18.94
N THR A 238 -33.09 38.41 -17.88
CA THR A 238 -32.88 39.11 -16.60
C THR A 238 -31.55 38.72 -15.95
N THR A 239 -31.20 37.44 -16.01
CA THR A 239 -29.91 36.90 -15.50
C THR A 239 -28.71 37.56 -16.17
N PHE A 240 -28.79 37.85 -17.47
CA PHE A 240 -27.76 38.58 -18.21
C PHE A 240 -27.52 39.97 -17.62
N PHE A 241 -28.58 40.71 -17.30
CA PHE A 241 -28.46 42.03 -16.68
C PHE A 241 -27.92 41.93 -15.24
N ASP A 242 -28.48 41.03 -14.42
CA ASP A 242 -28.05 40.85 -13.03
C ASP A 242 -26.55 40.52 -12.95
N PHE A 243 -26.06 39.68 -13.87
CA PHE A 243 -24.64 39.34 -13.97
C PHE A 243 -23.77 40.54 -14.40
N LEU A 244 -24.23 41.35 -15.36
CA LEU A 244 -23.44 42.47 -15.87
C LEU A 244 -23.45 43.70 -14.95
N ALA A 245 -24.53 43.95 -14.21
CA ALA A 245 -24.70 45.17 -13.43
C ALA A 245 -23.54 45.47 -12.43
N PRO A 246 -23.05 44.50 -11.63
CA PRO A 246 -21.88 44.74 -10.77
C PRO A 246 -20.61 45.10 -11.58
N ARG A 247 -20.39 44.43 -12.71
CA ARG A 247 -19.21 44.65 -13.58
C ARG A 247 -19.26 45.99 -14.30
N LEU A 248 -20.44 46.40 -14.75
CA LEU A 248 -20.67 47.74 -15.30
C LEU A 248 -20.32 48.81 -14.26
N THR A 249 -20.78 48.62 -13.02
CA THR A 249 -20.50 49.52 -11.90
C THR A 249 -18.98 49.64 -11.63
N MET A 250 -18.24 48.53 -11.68
CA MET A 250 -16.76 48.52 -11.54
C MET A 250 -16.06 49.26 -12.68
N GLN A 251 -16.65 49.28 -13.88
CA GLN A 251 -16.17 50.04 -15.04
C GLN A 251 -16.69 51.48 -15.08
N HIS A 252 -17.31 51.97 -13.99
CA HIS A 252 -17.95 53.27 -13.89
C HIS A 252 -19.08 53.50 -14.91
N ILE A 253 -19.74 52.44 -15.39
CA ILE A 253 -20.96 52.51 -16.19
C ILE A 253 -22.14 52.22 -15.26
N GLU A 254 -23.09 53.15 -15.14
CA GLU A 254 -24.22 52.98 -14.22
C GLU A 254 -25.36 52.16 -14.86
N PRO A 255 -25.70 50.98 -14.33
CA PRO A 255 -26.78 50.15 -14.87
C PRO A 255 -28.14 50.61 -14.33
N LEU A 256 -29.09 50.86 -15.22
CA LEU A 256 -30.49 51.23 -14.92
C LEU A 256 -31.42 50.15 -15.47
N ARG A 257 -32.21 49.51 -14.62
CA ARG A 257 -33.20 48.50 -15.04
C ARG A 257 -34.59 49.10 -15.01
N ILE A 258 -35.30 49.02 -16.13
CA ILE A 258 -36.65 49.57 -16.29
C ILE A 258 -37.59 48.43 -16.67
N ALA A 259 -38.51 48.08 -15.77
CA ALA A 259 -39.49 47.03 -16.00
C ALA A 259 -40.80 47.62 -16.56
N LEU A 260 -41.09 47.33 -17.83
CA LEU A 260 -42.25 47.85 -18.53
C LEU A 260 -43.29 46.74 -18.78
N SER A 261 -44.00 46.34 -17.72
CA SER A 261 -45.13 45.39 -17.78
C SER A 261 -46.34 45.94 -18.56
N GLU A 262 -47.30 45.07 -18.92
CA GLU A 262 -48.45 45.36 -19.79
C GLU A 262 -49.09 46.74 -19.55
N ASN A 263 -49.14 47.58 -20.60
CA ASN A 263 -49.77 48.90 -20.57
C ASN A 263 -50.78 49.08 -21.72
N ILE A 264 -51.70 50.02 -21.54
CA ILE A 264 -52.84 50.24 -22.42
C ILE A 264 -52.44 50.87 -23.77
N SER A 265 -51.38 51.70 -23.83
CA SER A 265 -50.94 52.35 -25.08
C SER A 265 -49.44 52.72 -25.09
N ALA A 266 -48.90 53.08 -26.26
CA ALA A 266 -47.52 53.54 -26.41
C ALA A 266 -47.20 54.79 -25.56
N ALA A 267 -48.17 55.70 -25.39
CA ALA A 267 -48.01 56.88 -24.52
C ALA A 267 -47.86 56.48 -23.04
N HIS A 268 -48.56 55.44 -22.59
CA HIS A 268 -48.41 54.94 -21.21
C HIS A 268 -47.05 54.27 -21.00
N TYR A 269 -46.50 53.58 -22.02
CA TYR A 269 -45.13 53.07 -21.94
C TYR A 269 -44.11 54.19 -21.81
N ALA A 270 -44.26 55.28 -22.56
CA ALA A 270 -43.39 56.46 -22.46
C ALA A 270 -43.44 57.09 -21.07
N GLN A 271 -44.65 57.37 -20.55
CA GLN A 271 -44.82 57.93 -19.19
C GLN A 271 -44.21 57.02 -18.11
N LYS A 272 -44.42 55.71 -18.22
CA LYS A 272 -43.85 54.74 -17.27
C LYS A 272 -42.33 54.70 -17.38
N PHE A 273 -41.79 54.68 -18.59
CA PHE A 273 -40.34 54.73 -18.83
C PHE A 273 -39.70 55.99 -18.22
N GLU A 274 -40.29 57.16 -18.46
CA GLU A 274 -39.80 58.43 -17.90
C GLU A 274 -39.81 58.37 -16.37
N LYS A 275 -40.93 57.96 -15.77
CA LYS A 275 -41.06 57.82 -14.31
C LYS A 275 -40.01 56.88 -13.71
N GLU A 276 -39.83 55.71 -14.30
CA GLU A 276 -38.87 54.71 -13.81
C GLU A 276 -37.41 55.17 -13.99
N ILE A 277 -37.10 55.90 -15.08
CA ILE A 277 -35.79 56.56 -15.24
C ILE A 277 -35.56 57.58 -14.13
N CYS A 278 -36.51 58.47 -13.88
CA CYS A 278 -36.39 59.48 -12.84
C CYS A 278 -36.09 58.83 -11.47
N MET A 279 -36.79 57.74 -11.15
CA MET A 279 -36.56 57.00 -9.91
C MET A 279 -35.17 56.36 -9.84
N GLU A 280 -34.74 55.66 -10.89
CA GLU A 280 -33.44 54.98 -10.90
C GLU A 280 -32.27 55.97 -10.95
N VAL A 281 -32.36 57.05 -11.71
CA VAL A 281 -31.34 58.12 -11.74
C VAL A 281 -31.24 58.81 -10.38
N ALA A 282 -32.37 59.16 -9.75
CA ALA A 282 -32.36 59.76 -8.42
C ALA A 282 -31.72 58.84 -7.37
N LYS A 283 -31.89 57.52 -7.51
CA LYS A 283 -31.23 56.53 -6.66
C LYS A 283 -29.72 56.49 -6.90
N ARG A 284 -29.26 56.58 -8.14
CA ARG A 284 -27.82 56.63 -8.49
C ARG A 284 -27.14 57.94 -8.09
N ALA A 285 -27.83 59.07 -8.20
CA ALA A 285 -27.31 60.38 -7.81
C ALA A 285 -26.79 60.40 -6.35
N ARG A 286 -27.43 59.62 -5.45
CA ARG A 286 -27.00 59.45 -4.05
C ARG A 286 -25.61 58.85 -3.90
N LYS A 287 -25.17 58.00 -4.84
CA LYS A 287 -23.83 57.39 -4.82
C LYS A 287 -22.72 58.41 -5.16
N TYR A 288 -23.08 59.50 -5.81
CA TYR A 288 -22.17 60.55 -6.27
C TYR A 288 -22.27 61.84 -5.43
N ASP A 289 -22.85 61.74 -4.23
CA ASP A 289 -23.05 62.86 -3.30
C ASP A 289 -23.78 64.08 -3.90
N LEU A 290 -24.67 63.85 -4.87
CA LEU A 290 -25.48 64.91 -5.47
C LEU A 290 -26.66 65.30 -4.55
N PRO A 291 -27.08 66.58 -4.53
CA PRO A 291 -28.10 67.08 -3.60
C PRO A 291 -29.41 66.30 -3.69
N ARG A 292 -30.01 65.97 -2.54
CA ARG A 292 -31.36 65.38 -2.51
C ARG A 292 -32.39 66.42 -2.94
N SER A 293 -33.04 66.21 -4.08
CA SER A 293 -34.32 66.88 -4.36
C SER A 293 -35.39 66.27 -3.45
N PRO A 294 -36.12 67.07 -2.63
CA PRO A 294 -37.24 66.59 -1.82
C PRO A 294 -38.51 66.33 -2.65
N ARG A 295 -38.50 66.62 -3.95
CA ARG A 295 -39.63 66.39 -4.89
C ARG A 295 -39.31 65.24 -5.84
N ILE A 296 -40.36 64.66 -6.41
CA ILE A 296 -40.24 63.75 -7.55
C ILE A 296 -39.61 64.56 -8.69
N ILE A 297 -38.43 64.14 -9.15
CA ILE A 297 -37.75 64.78 -10.28
C ILE A 297 -38.51 64.48 -11.56
N ASP A 298 -38.56 65.45 -12.47
CA ASP A 298 -39.09 65.23 -13.81
C ASP A 298 -38.01 64.66 -14.75
N PHE A 299 -38.37 64.43 -16.01
CA PHE A 299 -37.48 63.79 -16.98
C PHE A 299 -36.31 64.70 -17.40
N GLU A 300 -36.51 66.01 -17.45
CA GLU A 300 -35.45 66.97 -17.79
C GLU A 300 -34.44 67.08 -16.65
N GLU A 301 -34.92 67.15 -15.40
CA GLU A 301 -34.08 67.09 -14.19
C GLU A 301 -33.28 65.78 -14.14
N ALA A 302 -33.89 64.64 -14.51
CA ALA A 302 -33.17 63.37 -14.59
C ALA A 302 -32.05 63.41 -15.64
N CYS A 303 -32.26 64.05 -16.80
CA CYS A 303 -31.21 64.23 -17.81
C CYS A 303 -30.04 65.05 -17.27
N LEU A 304 -30.32 66.15 -16.54
CA LEU A 304 -29.28 66.98 -15.93
C LEU A 304 -28.49 66.20 -14.87
N LEU A 305 -29.18 65.44 -14.00
CA LEU A 305 -28.52 64.58 -13.02
C LEU A 305 -27.65 63.50 -13.69
N MET A 306 -28.07 62.96 -14.83
CA MET A 306 -27.23 62.01 -15.58
C MET A 306 -25.92 62.65 -16.07
N LEU A 307 -25.96 63.91 -16.52
CA LEU A 307 -24.75 64.67 -16.87
C LEU A 307 -23.87 64.93 -15.65
N GLU A 308 -24.45 65.37 -14.53
CA GLU A 308 -23.69 65.59 -13.29
C GLU A 308 -23.03 64.31 -12.78
N ILE A 309 -23.72 63.17 -12.85
CA ILE A 309 -23.14 61.86 -12.52
C ILE A 309 -21.97 61.51 -13.45
N GLN A 310 -22.06 61.84 -14.75
CA GLN A 310 -20.94 61.66 -15.67
C GLN A 310 -19.75 62.57 -15.32
N ASP A 311 -20.01 63.84 -14.99
CA ASP A 311 -18.97 64.80 -14.58
C ASP A 311 -18.29 64.39 -13.26
N LYS A 312 -19.00 63.67 -12.39
CA LYS A 312 -18.46 63.05 -11.17
C LYS A 312 -17.74 61.72 -11.40
N GLY A 313 -17.52 61.33 -12.66
CA GLY A 313 -16.66 60.22 -13.03
C GLY A 313 -17.36 58.98 -13.60
N ALA A 314 -18.69 58.99 -13.76
CA ALA A 314 -19.34 57.91 -14.50
C ALA A 314 -19.00 58.00 -15.99
N LYS A 315 -18.61 56.88 -16.62
CA LYS A 315 -18.35 56.79 -18.06
C LYS A 315 -19.63 56.87 -18.90
N GLY A 316 -20.78 56.54 -18.31
CA GLY A 316 -22.11 56.60 -18.94
C GLY A 316 -23.12 55.67 -18.25
N PHE A 317 -24.23 55.38 -18.92
CA PHE A 317 -25.34 54.58 -18.40
C PHE A 317 -25.72 53.43 -19.35
N LEU A 318 -26.08 52.28 -18.78
CA LEU A 318 -26.72 51.19 -19.50
C LEU A 318 -28.17 51.07 -19.06
N ILE A 319 -29.10 51.32 -19.98
CA ILE A 319 -30.54 51.25 -19.74
C ILE A 319 -31.06 49.91 -20.27
N PHE A 320 -31.48 49.04 -19.36
CA PHE A 320 -32.05 47.74 -19.67
C PHE A 320 -33.57 47.79 -19.59
N LEU A 321 -34.23 47.64 -20.74
CA LEU A 321 -35.69 47.59 -20.84
C LEU A 321 -36.16 46.14 -20.74
N ASP A 322 -36.79 45.80 -19.62
CA ASP A 322 -37.28 44.45 -19.34
C ASP A 322 -38.81 44.36 -19.52
N ASP A 323 -39.32 43.13 -19.61
CA ASP A 323 -40.75 42.78 -19.60
C ASP A 323 -41.63 43.26 -20.77
N LEU A 324 -41.12 44.07 -21.70
CA LEU A 324 -41.89 44.51 -22.88
C LEU A 324 -42.45 43.33 -23.72
N HIS A 325 -41.70 42.23 -23.81
CA HIS A 325 -42.05 41.01 -24.54
C HIS A 325 -43.16 40.17 -23.88
N LYS A 326 -43.62 40.54 -22.69
CA LYS A 326 -44.79 39.90 -22.06
C LYS A 326 -46.13 40.42 -22.61
N THR A 327 -46.11 41.54 -23.34
CA THR A 327 -47.30 42.19 -23.89
C THR A 327 -47.87 41.42 -25.08
N ILE A 328 -49.18 41.15 -25.06
CA ILE A 328 -49.87 40.45 -26.16
C ILE A 328 -49.83 41.25 -27.47
N ASP A 329 -50.04 42.57 -27.41
CA ASP A 329 -50.01 43.44 -28.58
C ASP A 329 -48.60 43.99 -28.86
N THR A 330 -47.84 43.25 -29.67
CA THR A 330 -46.48 43.63 -30.07
C THR A 330 -46.42 44.95 -30.84
N ASN A 331 -47.47 45.37 -31.55
CA ASN A 331 -47.47 46.63 -32.31
C ASN A 331 -47.30 47.84 -31.39
N ARG A 332 -47.95 47.81 -30.21
CA ARG A 332 -47.83 48.89 -29.21
C ARG A 332 -46.40 49.03 -28.69
N VAL A 333 -45.74 47.90 -28.45
CA VAL A 333 -44.34 47.86 -28.00
C VAL A 333 -43.43 48.47 -29.06
N PHE A 334 -43.61 48.09 -30.33
CA PHE A 334 -42.78 48.63 -31.41
C PHE A 334 -43.02 50.13 -31.65
N ASN A 335 -44.27 50.60 -31.59
CA ASN A 335 -44.55 52.04 -31.68
C ASN A 335 -43.88 52.83 -30.54
N PHE A 336 -43.88 52.28 -29.33
CA PHE A 336 -43.14 52.86 -28.21
C PHE A 336 -41.62 52.89 -28.45
N LEU A 337 -41.03 51.78 -28.89
CA LEU A 337 -39.59 51.70 -29.18
C LEU A 337 -39.16 52.64 -30.32
N ALA A 338 -39.99 52.79 -31.35
CA ALA A 338 -39.78 53.76 -32.42
C ALA A 338 -39.79 55.20 -31.88
N ASN A 339 -40.75 55.55 -31.01
CA ASN A 339 -40.78 56.86 -30.36
C ASN A 339 -39.56 57.09 -29.45
N LEU A 340 -39.05 56.02 -28.82
CA LEU A 340 -37.87 56.09 -27.95
C LEU A 340 -36.57 56.44 -28.71
N GLN A 341 -36.57 56.33 -30.04
CA GLN A 341 -35.49 56.83 -30.90
C GLN A 341 -35.23 58.33 -30.67
N VAL A 342 -36.30 59.12 -30.49
CA VAL A 342 -36.16 60.56 -30.23
C VAL A 342 -35.40 60.79 -28.93
N THR A 343 -35.76 60.06 -27.87
CA THR A 343 -35.07 60.12 -26.57
C THR A 343 -33.62 59.68 -26.66
N LYS A 344 -33.32 58.56 -27.34
CA LYS A 344 -31.95 58.07 -27.59
C LYS A 344 -31.11 59.14 -28.30
N ASN A 345 -31.66 59.77 -29.35
CA ASN A 345 -30.99 60.82 -30.10
C ASN A 345 -30.76 62.07 -29.26
N ASN A 346 -31.72 62.46 -28.42
CA ASN A 346 -31.60 63.59 -27.52
C ASN A 346 -30.52 63.36 -26.45
N PHE A 347 -30.45 62.17 -25.85
CA PHE A 347 -29.35 61.80 -24.95
C PHE A 347 -28.00 61.95 -25.65
N SER A 348 -27.87 61.45 -26.89
CA SER A 348 -26.62 61.57 -27.65
C SER A 348 -26.26 63.03 -27.97
N ARG A 349 -27.21 63.84 -28.43
CA ARG A 349 -27.00 65.28 -28.72
C ARG A 349 -26.62 66.08 -27.48
N ASN A 350 -27.18 65.73 -26.33
CA ASN A 350 -26.92 66.39 -25.05
C ASN A 350 -25.64 65.88 -24.37
N GLY A 351 -24.88 64.97 -25.00
CA GLY A 351 -23.64 64.43 -24.43
C GLY A 351 -23.83 63.36 -23.35
N ILE A 352 -25.06 62.88 -23.14
CA ILE A 352 -25.37 61.79 -22.20
C ILE A 352 -25.04 60.46 -22.88
N ARG A 353 -24.03 59.77 -22.34
CA ARG A 353 -23.53 58.49 -22.86
C ARG A 353 -24.42 57.37 -22.37
N VAL A 354 -25.39 56.99 -23.20
CA VAL A 354 -26.38 55.96 -22.88
C VAL A 354 -26.32 54.81 -23.87
N VAL A 355 -26.39 53.57 -23.40
CA VAL A 355 -26.66 52.39 -24.22
C VAL A 355 -27.99 51.78 -23.82
N PHE A 356 -28.83 51.45 -24.80
CA PHE A 356 -30.10 50.75 -24.58
C PHE A 356 -29.95 49.27 -24.88
N VAL A 357 -30.45 48.41 -23.98
CA VAL A 357 -30.56 46.97 -24.21
C VAL A 357 -32.00 46.58 -23.95
N VAL A 358 -32.69 46.07 -24.97
CA VAL A 358 -34.11 45.71 -24.91
C VAL A 358 -34.26 44.20 -24.87
N ALA A 359 -34.92 43.68 -23.84
CA ALA A 359 -35.24 42.26 -23.71
C ALA A 359 -36.45 41.90 -24.60
N GLY A 360 -36.21 41.09 -25.65
CA GLY A 360 -37.24 40.74 -26.64
C GLY A 360 -37.18 39.30 -27.14
N PHE A 361 -38.14 38.92 -27.99
CA PHE A 361 -38.10 37.63 -28.68
C PHE A 361 -37.14 37.66 -29.87
N PRO A 362 -36.49 36.54 -30.24
CA PRO A 362 -35.66 36.46 -31.44
C PRO A 362 -36.42 36.83 -32.72
N SER A 363 -37.71 36.50 -32.79
CA SER A 363 -38.59 36.81 -33.94
C SER A 363 -38.81 38.31 -34.17
N TRP A 364 -38.51 39.17 -33.19
CA TRP A 364 -38.62 40.63 -33.35
C TRP A 364 -37.62 41.18 -34.36
N ARG A 365 -36.54 40.45 -34.64
CA ARG A 365 -35.49 40.86 -35.59
C ARG A 365 -35.99 41.10 -36.98
N ASP A 366 -36.77 40.17 -37.51
CA ASP A 366 -37.29 40.29 -38.88
C ASP A 366 -38.18 41.51 -39.02
N ARG A 367 -38.92 41.84 -37.97
CA ARG A 367 -39.74 43.04 -37.93
C ARG A 367 -38.89 44.30 -37.81
N ILE A 368 -37.92 44.33 -36.90
CA ILE A 368 -36.99 45.46 -36.73
C ILE A 368 -36.27 45.76 -38.05
N ARG A 369 -35.82 44.75 -38.79
CA ARG A 369 -35.14 44.91 -40.09
C ARG A 369 -36.04 45.48 -41.19
N ARG A 370 -37.35 45.21 -41.14
CA ARG A 370 -38.32 45.66 -42.15
C ARG A 370 -38.88 47.05 -41.88
N ASP A 371 -38.84 47.49 -40.62
CA ASP A 371 -39.41 48.76 -40.18
C ASP A 371 -38.31 49.80 -39.99
N SER A 372 -38.24 50.75 -40.92
CA SER A 372 -37.24 51.83 -40.90
C SER A 372 -37.24 52.63 -39.59
N ALA A 373 -38.39 52.81 -38.93
CA ALA A 373 -38.47 53.52 -37.66
C ALA A 373 -37.80 52.74 -36.52
N LEU A 374 -37.88 51.41 -36.54
CA LEU A 374 -37.20 50.55 -35.56
C LEU A 374 -35.70 50.43 -35.82
N THR A 375 -35.27 50.38 -37.09
CA THR A 375 -33.83 50.41 -37.43
C THR A 375 -33.15 51.70 -36.97
N GLY A 376 -33.90 52.79 -36.86
CA GLY A 376 -33.39 54.04 -36.30
C GLY A 376 -33.08 53.97 -34.80
N PHE A 377 -33.78 53.12 -34.04
CA PHE A 377 -33.52 52.88 -32.62
C PHE A 377 -32.47 51.78 -32.40
N PHE A 378 -32.60 50.64 -33.10
CA PHE A 378 -31.71 49.48 -32.96
C PHE A 378 -30.55 49.53 -33.97
N ASP A 379 -29.33 49.81 -33.50
CA ASP A 379 -28.14 49.86 -34.36
C ASP A 379 -27.57 48.48 -34.66
N ALA A 380 -27.85 47.49 -33.80
CA ALA A 380 -27.28 46.15 -33.88
C ALA A 380 -28.22 45.08 -33.27
N ALA A 381 -29.38 44.87 -33.91
CA ALA A 381 -30.43 43.96 -33.43
C ALA A 381 -30.03 42.46 -33.38
N ASP A 382 -28.94 42.09 -34.05
CA ASP A 382 -28.49 40.70 -34.20
C ASP A 382 -27.33 40.31 -33.28
N GLU A 383 -26.66 41.27 -32.65
CA GLU A 383 -25.42 41.02 -31.89
C GLU A 383 -25.67 40.29 -30.57
N LEU A 384 -26.80 40.53 -29.90
CA LEU A 384 -27.14 39.93 -28.60
C LEU A 384 -28.23 38.85 -28.75
N THR A 385 -27.83 37.64 -29.18
CA THR A 385 -28.75 36.47 -29.23
C THR A 385 -28.43 35.48 -28.13
N LEU A 386 -29.35 35.26 -27.19
CA LEU A 386 -29.23 34.14 -26.26
C LEU A 386 -29.43 32.82 -27.00
N PRO A 387 -28.56 31.81 -26.79
CA PRO A 387 -28.69 30.53 -27.46
C PRO A 387 -29.94 29.78 -26.96
N GLU A 388 -30.38 28.81 -27.75
CA GLU A 388 -31.37 27.83 -27.31
C GLU A 388 -30.84 27.01 -26.12
N VAL A 389 -31.70 26.80 -25.12
CA VAL A 389 -31.31 26.09 -23.90
C VAL A 389 -31.48 24.59 -24.13
N THR A 390 -30.36 23.94 -24.44
CA THR A 390 -30.31 22.47 -24.59
C THR A 390 -30.30 21.78 -23.22
N PRO A 391 -30.70 20.49 -23.13
CA PRO A 391 -30.56 19.70 -21.89
C PRO A 391 -29.13 19.72 -21.32
N LYS A 392 -28.12 19.72 -22.19
CA LYS A 392 -26.71 19.81 -21.81
C LYS A 392 -26.38 21.17 -21.15
N LEU A 393 -26.87 22.26 -21.73
CA LEU A 393 -26.66 23.60 -21.18
C LEU A 393 -27.38 23.78 -19.84
N ALA A 394 -28.60 23.24 -19.70
CA ALA A 394 -29.34 23.22 -18.45
C ALA A 394 -28.62 22.38 -17.37
N ALA A 395 -28.10 21.20 -17.72
CA ALA A 395 -27.31 20.37 -16.82
C ALA A 395 -26.09 21.14 -16.30
N GLN A 396 -25.39 21.84 -17.18
CA GLN A 396 -24.21 22.63 -16.83
C GLN A 396 -24.55 23.78 -15.88
N ALA A 397 -25.65 24.51 -16.13
CA ALA A 397 -26.09 25.62 -15.28
C ALA A 397 -26.48 25.14 -13.87
N ILE A 398 -27.23 24.04 -13.78
CA ILE A 398 -27.60 23.43 -12.49
C ILE A 398 -26.36 22.93 -11.77
N ARG A 399 -25.46 22.21 -12.46
CA ARG A 399 -24.21 21.69 -11.91
C ARG A 399 -23.33 22.79 -11.34
N LYS A 400 -23.03 23.83 -12.12
CA LYS A 400 -22.22 24.97 -11.65
C LYS A 400 -22.78 25.55 -10.34
N ARG A 401 -24.10 25.72 -10.30
CA ARG A 401 -24.78 26.28 -9.13
C ARG A 401 -24.73 25.32 -7.92
N LEU A 402 -24.95 24.02 -8.11
CA LEU A 402 -24.78 23.04 -7.02
C LEU A 402 -23.34 22.99 -6.53
N GLN A 403 -22.35 23.10 -7.43
CA GLN A 403 -20.93 23.02 -7.10
C GLN A 403 -20.46 24.15 -6.18
N VAL A 404 -20.84 25.38 -6.52
CA VAL A 404 -20.44 26.59 -5.78
C VAL A 404 -20.96 26.58 -4.34
N PHE A 405 -22.18 26.05 -4.18
CA PHE A 405 -22.84 25.95 -2.90
C PHE A 405 -22.46 24.66 -2.15
N SER A 406 -21.70 23.75 -2.77
CA SER A 406 -21.26 22.52 -2.11
C SER A 406 -20.31 22.82 -0.95
N ILE A 407 -20.52 22.15 0.18
CA ILE A 407 -19.55 22.13 1.28
C ILE A 407 -18.27 21.40 0.83
N ASN A 408 -18.43 20.37 -0.03
CA ASN A 408 -17.33 19.62 -0.62
C ASN A 408 -17.13 20.01 -2.10
N PRO A 409 -16.17 20.90 -2.41
CA PRO A 409 -15.93 21.33 -3.79
C PRO A 409 -15.25 20.25 -4.66
N GLU A 410 -14.74 19.16 -4.07
CA GLU A 410 -14.15 18.05 -4.82
C GLU A 410 -15.23 17.09 -5.38
N LYS A 411 -16.45 17.12 -4.83
CA LYS A 411 -17.58 16.29 -5.25
C LYS A 411 -18.38 16.97 -6.36
N GLU A 412 -18.59 16.28 -7.48
CA GLU A 412 -19.37 16.80 -8.60
C GLU A 412 -20.85 16.41 -8.49
N LEU A 413 -21.72 17.39 -8.24
CA LEU A 413 -23.18 17.19 -8.22
C LEU A 413 -23.78 17.59 -9.58
N ALA A 414 -24.05 16.61 -10.43
CA ALA A 414 -24.62 16.84 -11.77
C ALA A 414 -25.98 16.15 -11.93
N VAL A 415 -26.95 16.82 -12.58
CA VAL A 415 -28.22 16.20 -12.96
C VAL A 415 -28.05 15.39 -14.25
N LYS A 416 -28.62 14.18 -14.30
CA LYS A 416 -28.56 13.28 -15.46
C LYS A 416 -29.15 13.95 -16.70
N GLU A 417 -28.39 13.92 -17.79
CA GLU A 417 -28.85 14.46 -19.07
C GLU A 417 -30.10 13.72 -19.59
N THR A 418 -30.25 12.43 -19.29
CA THR A 418 -31.44 11.63 -19.66
C THR A 418 -32.72 12.14 -19.01
N PHE A 419 -32.65 12.55 -17.74
CA PHE A 419 -33.77 13.16 -17.02
C PHE A 419 -34.16 14.50 -17.66
N LEU A 420 -33.17 15.35 -17.97
CA LEU A 420 -33.43 16.63 -18.64
C LEU A 420 -33.93 16.42 -20.08
N LYS A 421 -33.46 15.40 -20.81
CA LYS A 421 -34.01 15.02 -22.12
C LYS A 421 -35.47 14.57 -22.04
N ALA A 422 -35.86 13.87 -20.97
CA ALA A 422 -37.25 13.51 -20.76
C ALA A 422 -38.14 14.74 -20.50
N ILE A 423 -37.66 15.70 -19.70
CA ILE A 423 -38.32 17.00 -19.50
C ILE A 423 -38.46 17.73 -20.83
N PHE A 424 -37.39 17.80 -21.62
CA PHE A 424 -37.42 18.43 -22.94
C PHE A 424 -38.51 17.81 -23.83
N LYS A 425 -38.53 16.48 -23.98
CA LYS A 425 -39.55 15.78 -24.77
C LYS A 425 -40.98 16.08 -24.28
N ARG A 426 -41.22 16.02 -22.97
CA ARG A 426 -42.53 16.28 -22.35
C ARG A 426 -42.99 17.72 -22.65
N VAL A 427 -42.16 18.69 -22.30
CA VAL A 427 -42.50 20.12 -22.42
C VAL A 427 -42.60 20.55 -23.89
N SER A 428 -41.76 20.03 -24.79
CA SER A 428 -41.85 20.32 -26.23
C SER A 428 -43.15 19.77 -26.83
N SER A 429 -43.63 18.61 -26.34
CA SER A 429 -44.90 18.03 -26.78
C SER A 429 -46.13 18.77 -26.27
N GLU A 430 -46.07 19.35 -25.06
CA GLU A 430 -47.18 20.08 -24.44
C GLU A 430 -47.33 21.52 -24.98
N ILE A 431 -46.21 22.21 -25.21
CA ILE A 431 -46.21 23.65 -25.56
C ILE A 431 -46.21 23.87 -27.08
N GLY A 432 -45.87 22.84 -27.88
CA GLY A 432 -45.79 22.94 -29.33
C GLY A 432 -44.69 23.89 -29.82
N ARG A 433 -43.73 24.26 -28.96
CA ARG A 433 -42.59 25.12 -29.28
C ARG A 433 -41.29 24.35 -29.13
N ALA A 434 -40.34 24.60 -30.03
CA ALA A 434 -39.06 23.90 -30.07
C ALA A 434 -38.12 24.26 -28.90
N ASN A 435 -38.18 25.51 -28.41
CA ASN A 435 -37.20 26.05 -27.46
C ASN A 435 -37.80 26.19 -26.04
N ILE A 436 -37.18 25.49 -25.08
CA ILE A 436 -37.55 25.49 -23.65
C ILE A 436 -36.46 26.24 -22.90
N GLY A 437 -36.79 27.30 -22.14
CA GLY A 437 -35.81 28.02 -21.33
C GLY A 437 -35.25 27.22 -20.13
N PHE A 438 -34.37 27.79 -19.32
CA PHE A 438 -33.80 27.15 -18.12
C PHE A 438 -34.84 26.85 -17.03
N ARG A 439 -35.90 27.68 -16.95
CA ARG A 439 -36.87 27.68 -15.84
C ARG A 439 -37.58 26.33 -15.66
N PRO A 440 -38.18 25.70 -16.70
CA PRO A 440 -38.79 24.37 -16.56
C PRO A 440 -37.83 23.27 -16.07
N TYR A 441 -36.57 23.29 -16.51
CA TYR A 441 -35.56 22.34 -16.05
C TYR A 441 -35.25 22.50 -14.56
N ILE A 442 -35.02 23.74 -14.12
CA ILE A 442 -34.70 24.05 -12.72
C ILE A 442 -35.89 23.69 -11.81
N GLN A 443 -37.12 24.03 -12.21
CA GLN A 443 -38.31 23.72 -11.42
C GLN A 443 -38.54 22.22 -11.24
N GLU A 444 -38.38 21.42 -12.30
CA GLU A 444 -38.55 19.97 -12.18
C GLU A 444 -37.43 19.34 -11.34
N ALA A 445 -36.19 19.82 -11.46
CA ALA A 445 -35.08 19.38 -10.61
C ALA A 445 -35.35 19.68 -9.13
N ILE A 446 -35.73 20.92 -8.80
CA ILE A 446 -36.10 21.33 -7.43
C ILE A 446 -37.26 20.49 -6.89
N LYS A 447 -38.29 20.25 -7.70
CA LYS A 447 -39.43 19.42 -7.30
C LYS A 447 -39.00 18.01 -6.90
N ASN A 448 -38.06 17.40 -7.63
CA ASN A 448 -37.54 16.08 -7.28
C ASN A 448 -36.66 16.15 -6.01
N PHE A 449 -35.81 17.16 -5.88
CA PHE A 449 -35.01 17.35 -4.65
C PHE A 449 -35.88 17.56 -3.40
N GLN A 450 -36.92 18.40 -3.49
CA GLN A 450 -37.89 18.59 -2.40
C GLN A 450 -38.64 17.31 -2.03
N GLN A 451 -38.87 16.43 -3.00
CA GLN A 451 -39.45 15.10 -2.78
C GLN A 451 -38.41 14.04 -2.34
N LYS A 452 -37.16 14.45 -2.08
CA LYS A 452 -36.02 13.58 -1.73
C LYS A 452 -35.73 12.50 -2.78
N ARG A 453 -36.04 12.80 -4.05
CA ARG A 453 -35.75 11.95 -5.21
C ARG A 453 -34.43 12.39 -5.84
N PHE A 454 -33.33 11.89 -5.30
CA PHE A 454 -31.97 12.22 -5.75
C PHE A 454 -31.45 11.30 -6.86
N ASP A 455 -32.23 10.32 -7.30
CA ASP A 455 -31.92 9.42 -8.41
C ASP A 455 -31.76 10.15 -9.75
N ILE A 456 -32.25 11.40 -9.84
CA ILE A 456 -32.04 12.30 -10.98
C ILE A 456 -30.59 12.82 -11.08
N LEU A 457 -29.79 12.71 -10.02
CA LEU A 457 -28.37 13.05 -10.05
C LEU A 457 -27.58 11.94 -10.75
N SER A 458 -26.39 12.29 -11.26
CA SER A 458 -25.44 11.36 -11.87
C SER A 458 -25.14 10.18 -10.95
N ILE A 459 -25.18 10.40 -9.64
CA ILE A 459 -24.93 9.41 -8.59
C ILE A 459 -26.02 9.52 -7.54
N ASP A 460 -26.65 8.40 -7.23
CA ASP A 460 -27.60 8.31 -6.13
C ASP A 460 -26.86 7.90 -4.85
N PHE A 461 -26.51 8.88 -4.02
CA PHE A 461 -25.84 8.64 -2.74
C PHE A 461 -26.80 8.09 -1.67
N THR A 462 -28.12 8.08 -1.91
CA THR A 462 -29.09 7.47 -0.98
C THR A 462 -29.22 5.97 -1.18
N LYS A 463 -28.84 5.46 -2.35
CA LYS A 463 -28.87 4.04 -2.73
C LYS A 463 -27.57 3.65 -3.41
N LEU A 464 -26.51 3.55 -2.62
CA LEU A 464 -25.22 3.07 -3.13
C LEU A 464 -25.34 1.61 -3.59
N ASP A 465 -24.93 1.35 -4.83
CA ASP A 465 -24.81 -0.01 -5.37
C ASP A 465 -23.81 -0.82 -4.55
N GLU A 466 -24.18 -2.04 -4.14
CA GLU A 466 -23.32 -2.94 -3.37
C GLU A 466 -21.97 -3.22 -4.06
N ASN A 467 -21.96 -3.29 -5.39
CA ASN A 467 -20.73 -3.50 -6.17
C ASN A 467 -19.80 -2.28 -6.06
N VAL A 468 -20.38 -1.08 -6.10
CA VAL A 468 -19.62 0.17 -5.93
C VAL A 468 -19.08 0.27 -4.50
N MET A 469 -19.90 -0.03 -3.49
CA MET A 469 -19.47 -0.08 -2.10
C MET A 469 -18.32 -1.09 -1.88
N GLN A 470 -18.41 -2.29 -2.49
CA GLN A 470 -17.33 -3.28 -2.41
C GLN A 470 -16.06 -2.83 -3.13
N ALA A 471 -16.16 -2.20 -4.29
CA ALA A 471 -15.01 -1.68 -5.02
C ALA A 471 -14.30 -0.56 -4.23
N ILE A 472 -15.07 0.32 -3.60
CA ILE A 472 -14.56 1.36 -2.70
C ILE A 472 -13.89 0.72 -1.49
N GLN A 473 -14.56 -0.23 -0.83
CA GLN A 473 -14.01 -0.95 0.32
C GLN A 473 -12.67 -1.63 -0.02
N LEU A 474 -12.56 -2.28 -1.18
CA LEU A 474 -11.30 -2.90 -1.63
C LEU A 474 -10.20 -1.87 -1.86
N THR A 475 -10.55 -0.70 -2.40
CA THR A 475 -9.59 0.40 -2.62
C THR A 475 -9.09 0.93 -1.27
N LEU A 476 -9.99 1.16 -0.32
CA LEU A 476 -9.64 1.63 1.03
C LEU A 476 -8.82 0.60 1.81
N GLU A 477 -9.24 -0.67 1.83
CA GLU A 477 -8.57 -1.74 2.57
C GLU A 477 -7.26 -2.22 1.93
N ALA A 478 -6.97 -1.83 0.69
CA ALA A 478 -5.66 -2.06 0.08
C ALA A 478 -4.55 -1.23 0.76
N ASN A 479 -4.90 -0.10 1.37
CA ASN A 479 -3.99 0.69 2.18
C ASN A 479 -3.90 0.12 3.60
N SER A 480 -2.69 -0.28 4.00
CA SER A 480 -2.47 -0.94 5.30
C SER A 480 -2.74 -0.04 6.50
N ASP A 481 -2.55 1.28 6.37
CA ASP A 481 -2.71 2.21 7.47
C ASP A 481 -4.18 2.53 7.69
N PHE A 482 -4.93 2.77 6.62
CA PHE A 482 -6.38 2.85 6.68
C PHE A 482 -6.98 1.57 7.26
N LYS A 483 -6.59 0.41 6.74
CA LYS A 483 -7.10 -0.89 7.22
C LYS A 483 -6.82 -1.10 8.70
N LYS A 484 -5.60 -0.83 9.17
CA LYS A 484 -5.27 -0.92 10.60
C LYS A 484 -6.05 0.08 11.45
N GLY A 485 -6.32 1.29 10.94
CA GLY A 485 -7.07 2.33 11.63
C GLY A 485 -8.55 1.97 11.75
N ILE A 486 -9.19 1.60 10.64
CA ILE A 486 -10.59 1.20 10.61
C ILE A 486 -10.82 -0.11 11.35
N ASP A 487 -9.89 -1.08 11.27
CA ASP A 487 -9.99 -2.32 12.02
C ASP A 487 -9.92 -2.06 13.53
N ARG A 488 -9.06 -1.14 13.98
CA ARG A 488 -9.01 -0.73 15.40
C ARG A 488 -10.28 -0.03 15.85
N LEU A 489 -10.86 0.83 15.00
CA LEU A 489 -12.07 1.58 15.30
C LEU A 489 -13.32 0.68 15.33
N VAL A 490 -13.48 -0.18 14.33
CA VAL A 490 -14.71 -0.95 14.06
C VAL A 490 -14.66 -2.36 14.64
N PHE A 491 -13.54 -3.07 14.51
CA PHE A 491 -13.42 -4.49 14.86
C PHE A 491 -12.60 -4.76 16.13
N GLY A 492 -11.71 -3.84 16.52
CA GLY A 492 -10.80 -3.96 17.66
C GLY A 492 -11.43 -3.75 19.04
N GLY A 493 -12.76 -3.60 19.11
CA GLY A 493 -13.52 -3.59 20.37
C GLY A 493 -13.53 -2.28 21.16
N ARG A 494 -13.05 -1.15 20.60
CA ARG A 494 -13.01 0.14 21.33
C ARG A 494 -14.33 0.92 21.34
N ILE A 495 -15.23 0.68 20.39
CA ILE A 495 -16.59 1.25 20.36
C ILE A 495 -17.58 0.09 20.33
N LYS A 496 -18.35 -0.08 21.40
CA LYS A 496 -19.24 -1.23 21.58
C LYS A 496 -20.56 -1.03 20.85
N ARG A 497 -21.12 0.18 20.90
CA ARG A 497 -22.45 0.51 20.36
C ARG A 497 -22.36 0.87 18.87
N LYS A 498 -23.31 0.36 18.09
CA LYS A 498 -23.36 0.62 16.64
C LYS A 498 -23.54 2.11 16.38
N GLU A 499 -24.43 2.74 17.12
CA GLU A 499 -24.83 4.12 16.94
C GLU A 499 -23.69 5.10 17.22
N VAL A 500 -22.88 4.82 18.25
CA VAL A 500 -21.67 5.59 18.58
C VAL A 500 -20.62 5.44 17.48
N ARG A 501 -20.53 4.26 16.85
CA ARG A 501 -19.66 4.05 15.70
C ARG A 501 -20.13 4.85 14.49
N GLU A 502 -21.42 4.85 14.18
CA GLU A 502 -21.97 5.68 13.10
C GLU A 502 -21.69 7.16 13.36
N MET A 503 -21.90 7.62 14.59
CA MET A 503 -21.62 8.98 15.01
C MET A 503 -20.13 9.30 14.86
N THR A 504 -19.23 8.42 15.29
CA THR A 504 -17.77 8.63 15.17
C THR A 504 -17.32 8.70 13.71
N LEU A 505 -17.89 7.88 12.83
CA LEU A 505 -17.63 7.96 11.38
C LEU A 505 -18.21 9.25 10.79
N LYS A 506 -19.37 9.72 11.24
CA LYS A 506 -19.94 11.02 10.84
C LYS A 506 -19.05 12.18 11.29
N VAL A 507 -18.51 12.15 12.50
CA VAL A 507 -17.55 13.13 13.00
C VAL A 507 -16.30 13.17 12.12
N LEU A 508 -15.77 12.01 11.71
CA LEU A 508 -14.64 11.95 10.78
C LEU A 508 -14.96 12.64 9.43
N CYS A 509 -16.16 12.41 8.90
CA CYS A 509 -16.63 13.08 7.68
C CYS A 509 -16.80 14.59 7.88
N GLU A 510 -17.32 15.04 9.02
CA GLU A 510 -17.46 16.48 9.31
C GLU A 510 -16.10 17.17 9.46
N ILE A 511 -15.10 16.51 10.08
CA ILE A 511 -13.72 17.02 10.14
C ILE A 511 -13.15 17.19 8.72
N TYR A 512 -13.41 16.23 7.82
CA TYR A 512 -13.03 16.33 6.42
C TYR A 512 -13.70 17.52 5.72
N LEU A 513 -15.03 17.63 5.83
CA LEU A 513 -15.82 18.67 5.17
C LEU A 513 -15.47 20.09 5.65
N ARG A 514 -15.13 20.27 6.93
CA ARG A 514 -14.69 21.56 7.50
C ARG A 514 -13.21 21.88 7.24
N ASN A 515 -12.45 20.95 6.65
CA ASN A 515 -11.00 21.04 6.49
C ASN A 515 -10.27 21.24 7.85
N GLY A 516 -10.77 20.54 8.86
CA GLY A 516 -10.31 20.56 10.24
C GLY A 516 -11.26 21.24 11.21
N VAL A 517 -11.11 20.90 12.49
CA VAL A 517 -11.94 21.38 13.61
C VAL A 517 -11.03 21.81 14.77
N THR A 518 -11.29 22.96 15.36
CA THR A 518 -10.60 23.45 16.58
C THR A 518 -11.31 22.97 17.85
N GLU A 519 -10.61 23.00 18.99
CA GLU A 519 -11.17 22.48 20.27
C GLU A 519 -12.23 23.38 20.91
N ASP A 520 -12.34 24.64 20.47
CA ASP A 520 -13.36 25.61 20.88
C ASP A 520 -14.67 25.49 20.08
N GLU A 521 -14.71 24.65 19.05
CA GLU A 521 -15.93 24.40 18.29
C GLU A 521 -16.89 23.45 19.03
N GLU A 522 -18.18 23.77 18.99
CA GLU A 522 -19.26 22.96 19.60
C GLU A 522 -19.25 21.48 19.14
N ILE A 523 -18.84 21.22 17.88
CA ILE A 523 -18.71 19.85 17.36
C ILE A 523 -17.62 19.06 18.07
N PHE A 524 -16.52 19.70 18.49
CA PHE A 524 -15.48 19.06 19.28
C PHE A 524 -15.98 18.80 20.70
N GLU A 525 -16.53 19.83 21.36
CA GLU A 525 -17.04 19.73 22.73
C GLU A 525 -18.07 18.61 22.90
N LYS A 526 -19.02 18.49 21.97
CA LYS A 526 -20.06 17.46 22.01
C LYS A 526 -19.58 16.05 21.67
N ASN A 527 -18.40 15.90 21.04
CA ASN A 527 -17.94 14.63 20.49
C ASN A 527 -16.50 14.26 20.89
N MET A 528 -16.02 14.74 22.04
CA MET A 528 -14.64 14.51 22.53
C MET A 528 -14.22 13.02 22.49
N PHE A 529 -15.12 12.11 22.88
CA PHE A 529 -14.90 10.65 22.77
C PHE A 529 -14.55 10.22 21.34
N SER A 530 -15.32 10.69 20.35
CA SER A 530 -15.10 10.32 18.95
C SER A 530 -13.78 10.88 18.42
N PHE A 531 -13.43 12.12 18.76
CA PHE A 531 -12.12 12.68 18.40
C PHE A 531 -10.98 11.85 19.01
N GLN A 532 -11.07 11.50 20.29
CA GLN A 532 -10.06 10.67 20.97
C GLN A 532 -9.90 9.31 20.28
N ARG A 533 -11.01 8.66 19.89
CA ARG A 533 -10.93 7.36 19.20
C ARG A 533 -10.38 7.46 17.79
N LEU A 534 -10.73 8.51 17.05
CA LEU A 534 -10.20 8.74 15.70
C LEU A 534 -8.68 9.01 15.72
N GLU A 535 -8.21 9.76 16.72
CA GLU A 535 -6.79 10.07 16.94
C GLU A 535 -5.99 8.80 17.29
N GLN A 536 -6.46 8.02 18.27
CA GLN A 536 -5.84 6.75 18.65
C GLN A 536 -5.80 5.71 17.51
N CYS A 537 -6.74 5.79 16.57
CA CYS A 537 -6.77 4.95 15.37
C CYS A 537 -5.87 5.48 14.24
N GLY A 538 -5.33 6.69 14.36
CA GLY A 538 -4.52 7.36 13.34
C GLY A 538 -5.32 7.87 12.14
N LEU A 539 -6.63 8.06 12.28
CA LEU A 539 -7.52 8.55 11.22
C LEU A 539 -7.59 10.08 11.19
N ILE A 540 -7.28 10.73 12.31
CA ILE A 540 -7.06 12.17 12.41
C ILE A 540 -5.72 12.46 13.09
N GLN A 541 -5.24 13.69 12.93
CA GLN A 541 -3.98 14.18 13.50
C GLN A 541 -4.09 15.67 13.88
N LYS A 542 -3.25 16.11 14.82
CA LYS A 542 -3.10 17.51 15.20
C LYS A 542 -2.36 18.28 14.11
N PHE A 543 -2.80 19.50 13.87
CA PHE A 543 -2.17 20.42 12.93
C PHE A 543 -2.16 21.83 13.52
N ASP A 544 -1.05 22.55 13.36
CA ASP A 544 -0.98 23.97 13.73
C ASP A 544 -1.45 24.84 12.55
N ARG A 545 -2.51 25.61 12.77
CA ARG A 545 -3.00 26.62 11.83
C ARG A 545 -2.91 28.00 12.46
N LYS A 546 -1.80 28.70 12.20
CA LYS A 546 -1.55 30.08 12.67
C LYS A 546 -1.50 30.22 14.20
N GLY A 547 -1.00 29.20 14.91
CA GLY A 547 -0.90 29.17 16.36
C GLY A 547 -2.07 28.50 17.07
N GLU A 548 -3.07 28.03 16.33
CA GLU A 548 -4.23 27.30 16.85
C GLU A 548 -4.13 25.82 16.51
N LEU A 549 -4.48 24.97 17.48
CA LEU A 549 -4.57 23.53 17.29
C LEU A 549 -5.84 23.17 16.52
N VAL A 550 -5.65 22.49 15.38
CA VAL A 550 -6.73 22.01 14.52
C VAL A 550 -6.60 20.52 14.34
N TRP A 551 -7.67 19.78 14.61
CA TRP A 551 -7.79 18.37 14.29
C TRP A 551 -8.14 18.20 12.82
N LYS A 552 -7.29 17.49 12.07
CA LYS A 552 -7.50 17.22 10.63
C LYS A 552 -7.50 15.74 10.33
N VAL A 553 -8.21 15.36 9.27
CA VAL A 553 -8.11 14.00 8.72
C VAL A 553 -6.68 13.72 8.26
N SER A 554 -6.21 12.50 8.52
CA SER A 554 -4.85 12.08 8.16
C SER A 554 -4.59 12.21 6.65
N PRO A 555 -3.40 12.66 6.20
CA PRO A 555 -3.11 12.93 4.79
C PRO A 555 -3.34 11.72 3.87
N PHE A 556 -2.96 10.52 4.32
CA PHE A 556 -3.16 9.29 3.56
C PHE A 556 -4.65 9.03 3.27
N LEU A 557 -5.53 9.41 4.20
CA LEU A 557 -6.97 9.22 4.05
C LEU A 557 -7.56 10.27 3.09
N CYS A 558 -7.02 11.49 3.07
CA CYS A 558 -7.33 12.46 2.02
C CYS A 558 -6.91 11.98 0.63
N GLU A 559 -5.72 11.39 0.49
CA GLU A 559 -5.25 10.81 -0.78
C GLU A 559 -6.13 9.64 -1.24
N LEU A 560 -6.50 8.74 -0.32
CA LEU A 560 -7.44 7.65 -0.62
C LEU A 560 -8.81 8.20 -1.04
N ASN A 561 -9.32 9.22 -0.36
CA ASN A 561 -10.60 9.83 -0.75
C ASN A 561 -10.53 10.40 -2.17
N LYS A 562 -9.42 11.07 -2.53
CA LYS A 562 -9.21 11.57 -3.91
C LYS A 562 -9.17 10.45 -4.94
N GLU A 563 -8.55 9.32 -4.61
CA GLU A 563 -8.54 8.13 -5.47
C GLU A 563 -9.96 7.56 -5.64
N VAL A 564 -10.75 7.52 -4.57
CA VAL A 564 -12.15 7.08 -4.64
C VAL A 564 -13.00 8.04 -5.47
N ILE A 565 -12.93 9.35 -5.22
CA ILE A 565 -13.62 10.38 -6.00
C ILE A 565 -13.28 10.25 -7.49
N ALA A 566 -12.02 10.03 -7.84
CA ALA A 566 -11.60 9.89 -9.24
C ALA A 566 -12.19 8.63 -9.93
N LYS A 567 -12.48 7.56 -9.17
CA LYS A 567 -12.97 6.28 -9.72
C LYS A 567 -14.49 6.14 -9.68
N SER A 568 -15.12 6.58 -8.60
CA SER A 568 -16.56 6.36 -8.34
C SER A 568 -17.35 7.65 -8.23
N HIS A 569 -16.69 8.82 -8.28
CA HIS A 569 -17.30 10.14 -8.08
C HIS A 569 -18.02 10.32 -6.73
N LEU A 570 -17.74 9.43 -5.76
CA LEU A 570 -18.24 9.47 -4.40
C LEU A 570 -17.15 9.98 -3.46
N SER A 571 -17.54 10.77 -2.46
CA SER A 571 -16.63 11.25 -1.42
C SER A 571 -16.89 10.54 -0.09
N MET A 572 -15.96 10.69 0.85
CA MET A 572 -15.94 10.01 2.15
C MET A 572 -17.26 10.12 2.91
N GLU A 573 -17.91 11.27 2.88
CA GLU A 573 -19.20 11.50 3.52
C GLU A 573 -20.33 10.62 2.95
N ASP A 574 -20.19 10.15 1.71
CA ASP A 574 -21.19 9.32 1.05
C ASP A 574 -21.01 7.85 1.40
N TYR A 575 -19.77 7.35 1.40
CA TYR A 575 -19.52 5.90 1.46
C TYR A 575 -19.06 5.39 2.84
N LEU A 576 -18.42 6.23 3.67
CA LEU A 576 -17.71 5.73 4.84
C LEU A 576 -18.68 5.15 5.90
N VAL A 577 -19.77 5.88 6.17
CA VAL A 577 -20.80 5.44 7.11
C VAL A 577 -21.56 4.23 6.56
N PRO A 578 -22.07 4.19 5.32
CA PRO A 578 -22.74 2.99 4.81
C PRO A 578 -21.86 1.73 4.81
N ILE A 579 -20.57 1.85 4.50
CA ILE A 579 -19.65 0.69 4.44
C ILE A 579 -19.28 0.17 5.83
N TYR A 580 -19.04 1.06 6.82
CA TYR A 580 -18.42 0.68 8.09
C TYR A 580 -19.30 0.88 9.35
N SER A 581 -20.50 1.47 9.22
CA SER A 581 -21.44 1.68 10.34
C SER A 581 -21.90 0.37 10.97
N THR A 582 -22.30 -0.58 10.12
CA THR A 582 -22.71 -1.91 10.54
C THR A 582 -21.49 -2.82 10.41
N PRO A 583 -21.07 -3.52 11.48
CA PRO A 583 -20.07 -4.55 11.29
C PRO A 583 -20.73 -5.56 10.37
N VAL A 584 -20.31 -5.59 9.11
CA VAL A 584 -20.79 -6.58 8.16
C VAL A 584 -20.49 -7.93 8.81
N GLN A 585 -21.48 -8.56 9.44
CA GLN A 585 -21.49 -10.02 9.62
C GLN A 585 -21.09 -10.49 8.25
N ARG A 586 -19.91 -11.13 8.12
CA ARG A 586 -19.33 -11.52 6.83
C ARG A 586 -20.42 -12.23 6.03
N ALA A 587 -21.20 -11.47 5.27
CA ALA A 587 -22.17 -11.97 4.34
C ALA A 587 -21.26 -12.71 3.39
N LYS A 588 -21.47 -14.03 3.28
CA LYS A 588 -20.78 -14.86 2.31
C LYS A 588 -20.88 -14.08 1.00
N ARG A 589 -19.77 -13.41 0.63
CA ARG A 589 -19.70 -12.63 -0.59
C ARG A 589 -20.27 -13.54 -1.66
N LYS A 590 -21.22 -13.06 -2.47
CA LYS A 590 -21.31 -13.57 -3.84
C LYS A 590 -19.98 -13.17 -4.47
N ARG A 591 -18.94 -13.95 -4.18
CA ARG A 591 -17.69 -13.95 -4.92
C ARG A 591 -18.16 -14.09 -6.35
N VAL A 592 -17.69 -13.21 -7.23
CA VAL A 592 -17.41 -13.67 -8.60
C VAL A 592 -16.65 -14.96 -8.37
N GLU A 593 -17.30 -16.10 -8.62
CA GLU A 593 -16.73 -17.41 -8.37
C GLU A 593 -15.54 -17.49 -9.30
N LEU A 594 -14.37 -17.14 -8.75
CA LEU A 594 -13.12 -17.31 -9.45
C LEU A 594 -13.04 -18.80 -9.71
N ASN A 595 -12.93 -19.16 -10.99
CA ASN A 595 -12.73 -20.54 -11.35
C ASN A 595 -11.44 -21.06 -10.69
N LYS A 596 -11.31 -22.39 -10.57
CA LYS A 596 -10.17 -23.01 -9.87
C LYS A 596 -8.82 -22.52 -10.40
N ILE A 597 -8.70 -22.32 -11.71
CA ILE A 597 -7.49 -21.80 -12.37
C ILE A 597 -7.10 -20.43 -11.81
N GLN A 598 -8.03 -19.47 -11.78
CA GLN A 598 -7.75 -18.12 -11.26
C GLN A 598 -7.35 -18.12 -9.78
N VAL A 599 -7.89 -19.05 -8.99
CA VAL A 599 -7.49 -19.24 -7.60
C VAL A 599 -6.03 -19.73 -7.53
N PHE A 600 -5.67 -20.71 -8.35
CA PHE A 600 -4.31 -21.26 -8.42
C PHE A 600 -3.29 -20.24 -8.94
N GLU A 601 -3.59 -19.51 -10.01
CA GLU A 601 -2.72 -18.44 -10.55
C GLU A 601 -2.42 -17.36 -9.51
N ARG A 602 -3.44 -16.95 -8.74
CA ARG A 602 -3.27 -15.95 -7.68
C ARG A 602 -2.34 -16.47 -6.57
N LYS A 603 -2.49 -17.73 -6.17
CA LYS A 603 -1.60 -18.37 -5.19
C LYS A 603 -0.17 -18.48 -5.73
N LEU A 604 -0.01 -18.92 -6.98
CA LEU A 604 1.29 -19.06 -7.62
C LEU A 604 2.02 -17.73 -7.75
N LYS A 605 1.32 -16.66 -8.13
CA LYS A 605 1.86 -15.29 -8.17
C LYS A 605 2.34 -14.84 -6.78
N ARG A 606 1.62 -15.17 -5.71
CA ARG A 606 2.03 -14.90 -4.32
C ARG A 606 3.30 -15.67 -3.95
N TRP A 607 3.46 -16.89 -4.43
CA TRP A 607 4.63 -17.74 -4.15
C TRP A 607 5.86 -17.44 -5.02
N SER A 608 5.69 -16.80 -6.18
CA SER A 608 6.77 -16.54 -7.14
C SER A 608 8.06 -15.94 -6.57
N ARG A 609 7.96 -15.10 -5.54
CA ARG A 609 9.12 -14.47 -4.87
C ARG A 609 9.81 -15.36 -3.83
N LYS A 610 9.18 -16.46 -3.44
CA LYS A 610 9.60 -17.36 -2.36
C LYS A 610 10.07 -18.72 -2.88
N LEU A 611 9.72 -19.07 -4.11
CA LEU A 611 10.06 -20.35 -4.73
C LEU A 611 11.36 -20.26 -5.51
N GLU A 612 12.08 -21.38 -5.56
CA GLU A 612 13.18 -21.55 -6.50
C GLU A 612 12.65 -21.54 -7.94
N PRO A 613 13.40 -21.00 -8.92
CA PRO A 613 12.94 -20.90 -10.30
C PRO A 613 12.48 -22.23 -10.90
N SER A 614 13.17 -23.33 -10.60
CA SER A 614 12.80 -24.66 -11.09
C SER A 614 11.45 -25.12 -10.55
N VAL A 615 11.17 -24.90 -9.26
CA VAL A 615 9.88 -25.26 -8.64
C VAL A 615 8.76 -24.41 -9.22
N LEU A 616 8.98 -23.09 -9.34
CA LEU A 616 8.01 -22.18 -9.92
C LEU A 616 7.67 -22.57 -11.36
N GLN A 617 8.69 -22.90 -12.17
CA GLN A 617 8.51 -23.33 -13.55
C GLN A 617 7.71 -24.65 -13.61
N SER A 618 8.02 -25.64 -12.78
CA SER A 618 7.26 -26.91 -12.73
C SER A 618 5.78 -26.67 -12.42
N LEU A 619 5.47 -25.79 -11.45
CA LEU A 619 4.08 -25.46 -11.09
C LEU A 619 3.36 -24.65 -12.17
N GLN A 620 4.07 -23.76 -12.87
CA GLN A 620 3.51 -23.03 -14.01
C GLN A 620 3.15 -23.99 -15.14
N ILE A 621 4.06 -24.90 -15.49
CA ILE A 621 3.80 -25.94 -16.50
C ILE A 621 2.61 -26.79 -16.08
N ALA A 622 2.57 -27.28 -14.84
CA ALA A 622 1.47 -28.08 -14.33
C ALA A 622 0.13 -27.33 -14.39
N LEU A 623 0.10 -26.04 -14.02
CA LEU A 623 -1.11 -25.22 -14.06
C LEU A 623 -1.58 -24.93 -15.49
N THR A 624 -0.66 -24.65 -16.41
CA THR A 624 -0.96 -24.49 -17.84
C THR A 624 -1.55 -25.79 -18.39
N MET A 625 -0.91 -26.94 -18.14
CA MET A 625 -1.41 -28.24 -18.59
C MET A 625 -2.78 -28.56 -17.99
N TYR A 626 -3.00 -28.24 -16.71
CA TYR A 626 -4.30 -28.42 -16.06
C TYR A 626 -5.39 -27.57 -16.72
N SER A 627 -5.08 -26.31 -17.02
CA SER A 627 -6.01 -25.38 -17.67
C SER A 627 -6.39 -25.80 -19.09
N GLU A 628 -5.51 -26.49 -19.80
CA GLU A 628 -5.72 -26.92 -21.18
C GLU A 628 -6.33 -28.32 -21.28
N ASN A 629 -5.93 -29.26 -20.40
CA ASN A 629 -6.16 -30.69 -20.60
C ASN A 629 -7.09 -31.33 -19.55
N ILE A 630 -7.41 -30.68 -18.43
CA ILE A 630 -8.25 -31.27 -17.38
C ILE A 630 -9.43 -30.37 -17.06
N PHE A 631 -9.17 -29.11 -16.71
CA PHE A 631 -10.21 -28.19 -16.22
C PHE A 631 -11.39 -27.99 -17.20
N PRO A 632 -11.18 -27.78 -18.52
CA PRO A 632 -12.29 -27.56 -19.45
C PRO A 632 -13.25 -28.75 -19.54
N PHE A 633 -12.72 -29.96 -19.43
CA PHE A 633 -13.47 -31.21 -19.51
C PHE A 633 -14.10 -31.62 -18.18
N ALA A 634 -13.52 -31.18 -17.06
CA ALA A 634 -14.06 -31.43 -15.72
C ALA A 634 -15.22 -30.49 -15.36
N GLU A 635 -15.28 -29.28 -15.93
CA GLU A 635 -16.38 -28.32 -15.70
C GLU A 635 -17.47 -28.32 -16.77
N ALA A 636 -17.26 -28.96 -17.93
CA ALA A 636 -18.30 -29.10 -18.92
C ALA A 636 -19.49 -29.89 -18.33
N ASN A 637 -20.58 -29.20 -17.98
CA ASN A 637 -21.80 -29.81 -17.49
C ASN A 637 -22.21 -30.98 -18.39
N SER A 638 -22.56 -32.11 -17.77
CA SER A 638 -22.87 -33.44 -18.34
C SER A 638 -23.93 -33.50 -19.46
N GLU A 639 -24.45 -32.36 -19.92
CA GLU A 639 -25.51 -32.25 -20.92
C GLU A 639 -25.01 -32.04 -22.36
N ARG A 640 -23.70 -31.80 -22.58
CA ARG A 640 -23.11 -31.74 -23.92
C ARG A 640 -21.94 -32.72 -24.00
N SER A 641 -22.19 -33.91 -24.53
CA SER A 641 -21.13 -34.83 -24.93
C SER A 641 -20.27 -34.14 -25.99
N GLU A 642 -19.05 -33.77 -25.61
CA GLU A 642 -18.07 -33.32 -26.60
C GLU A 642 -17.68 -34.50 -27.50
N PRO A 643 -17.48 -34.28 -28.82
CA PRO A 643 -17.05 -35.34 -29.72
C PRO A 643 -15.72 -35.96 -29.24
N ARG A 644 -15.57 -37.28 -29.33
CA ARG A 644 -14.39 -38.05 -28.92
C ARG A 644 -13.06 -37.47 -29.42
N ASP A 645 -13.06 -36.85 -30.60
CA ASP A 645 -11.89 -36.21 -31.21
C ASP A 645 -11.39 -34.95 -30.46
N ARG A 646 -12.18 -34.41 -29.52
CA ARG A 646 -11.82 -33.24 -28.71
C ARG A 646 -11.32 -33.59 -27.30
N MET A 647 -11.45 -34.86 -26.87
CA MET A 647 -10.98 -35.27 -25.55
C MET A 647 -9.44 -35.19 -25.45
N PRO A 648 -8.91 -34.82 -24.27
CA PRO A 648 -7.48 -34.74 -24.05
C PRO A 648 -6.87 -36.14 -24.10
N ARG A 649 -5.68 -36.25 -24.70
CA ARG A 649 -4.92 -37.51 -24.71
C ARG A 649 -4.58 -37.92 -23.28
N ILE A 650 -4.71 -39.22 -22.97
CA ILE A 650 -4.39 -39.79 -21.66
C ILE A 650 -2.99 -39.38 -21.19
N ASP A 651 -2.00 -39.38 -22.08
CA ASP A 651 -0.63 -38.96 -21.77
C ASP A 651 -0.56 -37.51 -21.29
N LYS A 652 -1.40 -36.61 -21.81
CA LYS A 652 -1.44 -35.20 -21.39
C LYS A 652 -2.04 -35.04 -19.99
N ILE A 653 -3.06 -35.84 -19.66
CA ILE A 653 -3.60 -35.91 -18.30
C ILE A 653 -2.54 -36.43 -17.33
N LYS A 654 -1.85 -37.53 -17.69
CA LYS A 654 -0.76 -38.12 -16.90
C LYS A 654 0.37 -37.11 -16.68
N GLU A 655 0.88 -36.50 -17.75
CA GLU A 655 1.94 -35.50 -17.70
C GLU A 655 1.55 -34.31 -16.80
N CYS A 656 0.30 -33.86 -16.82
CA CYS A 656 -0.18 -32.77 -15.98
C CYS A 656 -0.07 -33.11 -14.48
N ILE A 657 -0.59 -34.28 -14.07
CA ILE A 657 -0.55 -34.71 -12.67
C ILE A 657 0.90 -34.98 -12.24
N TRP A 658 1.69 -35.63 -13.09
CA TRP A 658 3.10 -35.87 -12.83
C TRP A 658 3.91 -34.57 -12.71
N ALA A 659 3.63 -33.56 -13.53
CA ALA A 659 4.29 -32.25 -13.42
C ALA A 659 4.02 -31.60 -12.05
N MET A 660 2.78 -31.70 -11.55
CA MET A 660 2.42 -31.18 -10.23
C MET A 660 3.11 -31.97 -9.10
N MET A 661 3.06 -33.31 -9.17
CA MET A 661 3.75 -34.19 -8.21
C MET A 661 5.25 -33.91 -8.18
N LYS A 662 5.90 -33.72 -9.33
CA LYS A 662 7.32 -33.35 -9.44
C LYS A 662 7.57 -31.97 -8.82
N GLY A 663 6.71 -30.98 -9.06
CA GLY A 663 6.81 -29.67 -8.41
C GLY A 663 6.80 -29.77 -6.88
N ILE A 664 5.93 -30.61 -6.32
CA ILE A 664 5.89 -30.89 -4.88
C ILE A 664 7.17 -31.60 -4.42
N ILE A 665 7.59 -32.69 -5.07
CA ILE A 665 8.81 -33.41 -4.67
C ILE A 665 10.02 -32.47 -4.75
N ARG A 666 10.15 -31.66 -5.80
CA ARG A 666 11.28 -30.71 -5.95
C ARG A 666 11.35 -29.74 -4.78
N PHE A 667 10.21 -29.31 -4.26
CA PHE A 667 10.13 -28.42 -3.11
C PHE A 667 10.37 -29.15 -1.78
N GLU A 668 9.75 -30.31 -1.61
CA GLU A 668 9.72 -31.03 -0.34
C GLU A 668 10.88 -31.95 -0.10
N SER A 669 11.49 -32.50 -1.15
CA SER A 669 12.59 -33.46 -1.14
C SER A 669 13.27 -33.52 -2.52
N PRO A 670 14.03 -32.47 -2.91
CA PRO A 670 14.63 -32.38 -4.25
C PRO A 670 15.52 -33.57 -4.60
N THR A 671 16.19 -34.16 -3.60
CA THR A 671 17.06 -35.31 -3.79
C THR A 671 16.34 -36.53 -4.34
N LEU A 672 15.03 -36.69 -4.08
CA LEU A 672 14.26 -37.79 -4.67
C LEU A 672 14.21 -37.66 -6.19
N LEU A 673 13.97 -36.47 -6.75
CA LEU A 673 13.98 -36.27 -8.19
C LEU A 673 15.39 -36.42 -8.78
N ASP A 674 16.42 -35.98 -8.07
CA ASP A 674 17.80 -36.14 -8.52
C ASP A 674 18.20 -37.63 -8.63
N ILE A 675 17.56 -38.52 -7.84
CA ILE A 675 17.75 -39.98 -7.94
C ILE A 675 16.89 -40.59 -9.05
N CYS A 676 15.59 -40.26 -9.06
CA CYS A 676 14.63 -40.91 -9.96
C CYS A 676 14.82 -40.45 -11.41
N GLY A 677 15.34 -39.23 -11.58
CA GLY A 677 15.27 -38.50 -12.83
C GLY A 677 13.95 -37.75 -12.96
N GLU A 678 13.99 -36.62 -13.68
CA GLU A 678 12.83 -35.75 -13.91
C GLU A 678 11.70 -36.43 -14.70
N SER A 679 11.93 -37.60 -15.30
CA SER A 679 10.91 -38.38 -16.00
C SER A 679 10.15 -39.36 -15.09
N ASP A 680 10.69 -39.72 -13.93
CA ASP A 680 10.20 -40.83 -13.11
C ASP A 680 9.51 -40.34 -11.83
N ILE A 681 8.24 -40.72 -11.66
CA ILE A 681 7.42 -40.36 -10.50
C ILE A 681 7.41 -41.43 -9.42
N ARG A 682 8.12 -42.54 -9.58
CA ARG A 682 8.23 -43.59 -8.56
C ARG A 682 8.66 -43.02 -7.20
N GLY A 683 9.49 -41.97 -7.18
CA GLY A 683 9.93 -41.29 -5.96
C GLY A 683 8.79 -40.74 -5.08
N TRP A 684 7.59 -40.57 -5.65
CA TRP A 684 6.39 -40.17 -4.91
C TRP A 684 6.04 -41.13 -3.77
N THR A 685 6.29 -42.44 -3.92
CA THR A 685 5.98 -43.42 -2.86
C THR A 685 6.85 -43.27 -1.62
N LEU A 686 7.99 -42.58 -1.74
CA LEU A 686 8.89 -42.28 -0.62
C LEU A 686 8.55 -40.98 0.12
N ARG A 687 7.51 -40.28 -0.33
CA ARG A 687 7.00 -39.07 0.32
C ARG A 687 6.57 -39.36 1.75
N HIS A 688 6.61 -38.34 2.60
CA HIS A 688 6.29 -38.47 4.03
C HIS A 688 4.83 -38.86 4.31
N ARG A 689 3.91 -38.64 3.36
CA ARG A 689 2.54 -39.15 3.42
C ARG A 689 1.96 -39.43 2.04
N THR A 690 1.07 -40.41 1.99
CA THR A 690 0.23 -40.75 0.84
C THR A 690 -0.96 -39.81 0.74
N LEU A 691 -1.35 -39.47 -0.48
CA LEU A 691 -2.54 -38.65 -0.77
C LEU A 691 -3.58 -39.52 -1.49
N GLU A 692 -4.84 -39.43 -1.09
CA GLU A 692 -5.89 -40.39 -1.45
C GLU A 692 -6.24 -40.31 -2.93
N TYR A 693 -6.55 -39.12 -3.43
CA TYR A 693 -6.94 -38.93 -4.84
C TYR A 693 -5.76 -39.14 -5.79
N SER A 694 -4.58 -38.71 -5.38
CA SER A 694 -3.34 -38.95 -6.13
C SER A 694 -3.03 -40.44 -6.26
N GLN A 695 -3.25 -41.23 -5.20
CA GLN A 695 -3.06 -42.68 -5.24
C GLN A 695 -4.13 -43.37 -6.10
N ALA A 696 -5.40 -42.94 -5.99
CA ALA A 696 -6.48 -43.44 -6.84
C ALA A 696 -6.20 -43.17 -8.33
N PHE A 697 -5.70 -41.98 -8.66
CA PHE A 697 -5.30 -41.63 -10.02
C PHE A 697 -4.17 -42.52 -10.54
N ILE A 698 -3.12 -42.76 -9.74
CA ILE A 698 -2.00 -43.64 -10.12
C ILE A 698 -2.50 -45.07 -10.39
N SER A 699 -3.33 -45.62 -9.50
CA SER A 699 -3.89 -46.96 -9.66
C SER A 699 -4.77 -47.06 -10.92
N MET A 700 -5.57 -46.03 -11.19
CA MET A 700 -6.40 -46.00 -12.41
C MET A 700 -5.55 -45.95 -13.67
N VAL A 701 -4.52 -45.09 -13.70
CA VAL A 701 -3.55 -45.00 -14.81
C VAL A 701 -2.86 -46.33 -15.08
N GLN A 702 -2.55 -47.11 -14.04
CA GLN A 702 -1.91 -48.43 -14.17
C GLN A 702 -2.87 -49.50 -14.71
N ASN A 703 -4.16 -49.39 -14.41
CA ASN A 703 -5.18 -50.34 -14.86
C ASN A 703 -5.67 -50.06 -16.28
N LEU A 704 -5.51 -48.84 -16.79
CA LEU A 704 -5.75 -48.49 -18.18
C LEU A 704 -4.59 -49.04 -19.02
N GLY A 705 -4.71 -50.30 -19.44
CA GLY A 705 -3.77 -50.94 -20.37
C GLY A 705 -3.76 -50.28 -21.76
N ASP A 706 -2.81 -50.67 -22.60
CA ASP A 706 -2.63 -50.07 -23.93
C ASP A 706 -3.76 -50.40 -24.93
N ASP A 707 -4.55 -51.45 -24.66
CA ASP A 707 -5.61 -51.92 -25.56
C ASP A 707 -7.03 -51.59 -25.04
N GLY A 708 -7.76 -50.78 -25.81
CA GLY A 708 -9.22 -50.67 -25.70
C GLY A 708 -9.79 -49.65 -24.71
N VAL A 709 -9.15 -48.48 -24.53
CA VAL A 709 -9.68 -47.44 -23.62
C VAL A 709 -11.02 -46.87 -24.12
N GLU A 710 -12.07 -47.06 -23.32
CA GLU A 710 -13.41 -46.53 -23.58
C GLU A 710 -13.51 -45.04 -23.18
N GLU A 711 -14.47 -44.31 -23.76
CA GLU A 711 -14.71 -42.90 -23.43
C GLU A 711 -15.10 -42.68 -21.96
N ALA A 712 -15.83 -43.65 -21.38
CA ALA A 712 -16.19 -43.66 -19.97
C ALA A 712 -14.96 -43.74 -19.05
N ASP A 713 -13.88 -44.37 -19.50
CA ASP A 713 -12.64 -44.48 -18.75
C ASP A 713 -11.85 -43.18 -18.77
N ILE A 714 -11.80 -42.50 -19.91
CA ILE A 714 -11.17 -41.18 -20.05
C ILE A 714 -11.91 -40.15 -19.19
N THR A 715 -13.25 -40.18 -19.21
CA THR A 715 -14.08 -39.28 -18.38
C THR A 715 -13.84 -39.51 -16.88
N ARG A 716 -13.83 -40.77 -16.44
CA ARG A 716 -13.48 -41.13 -15.05
C ARG A 716 -12.06 -40.67 -14.71
N LEU A 717 -11.10 -40.84 -15.62
CA LEU A 717 -9.71 -40.42 -15.42
C LEU A 717 -9.59 -38.90 -15.25
N ILE A 718 -10.31 -38.12 -16.05
CA ILE A 718 -10.35 -36.65 -15.93
C ILE A 718 -10.92 -36.23 -14.57
N SER A 719 -11.97 -36.90 -14.09
CA SER A 719 -12.54 -36.63 -12.76
C SER A 719 -11.50 -36.87 -11.65
N PHE A 720 -10.87 -38.06 -11.64
CA PHE A 720 -9.82 -38.36 -10.65
C PHE A 720 -8.62 -37.42 -10.78
N ALA A 721 -8.24 -37.04 -12.00
CA ALA A 721 -7.15 -36.09 -12.22
C ALA A 721 -7.50 -34.69 -11.67
N ASN A 722 -8.74 -34.23 -11.80
CA ASN A 722 -9.19 -32.95 -11.26
C ASN A 722 -9.13 -32.92 -9.72
N ASP A 723 -9.56 -34.00 -9.08
CA ASP A 723 -9.51 -34.14 -7.63
C ASP A 723 -8.08 -34.29 -7.14
N ALA A 724 -7.26 -35.12 -7.81
CA ALA A 724 -5.84 -35.27 -7.52
C ALA A 724 -5.09 -33.94 -7.68
N PHE A 725 -5.33 -33.18 -8.74
CA PHE A 725 -4.69 -31.87 -8.93
C PHE A 725 -5.07 -30.89 -7.81
N SER A 726 -6.34 -30.89 -7.38
CA SER A 726 -6.82 -30.05 -6.29
C SER A 726 -6.20 -30.45 -4.94
N GLU A 727 -6.08 -31.74 -4.67
CA GLU A 727 -5.41 -32.32 -3.51
C GLU A 727 -3.92 -31.96 -3.49
N LEU A 728 -3.21 -32.19 -4.60
CA LEU A 728 -1.79 -31.84 -4.78
C LEU A 728 -1.54 -30.34 -4.62
N TRP A 729 -2.45 -29.48 -5.11
CA TRP A 729 -2.33 -28.04 -4.93
C TRP A 729 -2.51 -27.60 -3.48
N THR A 730 -3.46 -28.23 -2.78
CA THR A 730 -3.70 -28.00 -1.35
C THR A 730 -2.49 -28.45 -0.54
N GLU A 731 -1.93 -29.60 -0.90
CA GLU A 731 -0.70 -30.14 -0.32
C GLU A 731 0.44 -29.13 -0.43
N PHE A 732 0.70 -28.64 -1.64
CA PHE A 732 1.77 -27.67 -1.88
C PHE A 732 1.56 -26.37 -1.10
N ASP A 733 0.32 -25.90 -0.98
CA ASP A 733 -0.02 -24.73 -0.16
C ASP A 733 0.31 -24.95 1.32
N GLN A 734 0.01 -26.14 1.86
CA GLN A 734 0.39 -26.52 3.22
C GLN A 734 1.92 -26.54 3.39
N SER A 735 2.66 -27.15 2.46
CA SER A 735 4.14 -27.17 2.48
C SER A 735 4.71 -25.75 2.43
N MET A 736 4.11 -24.86 1.63
CA MET A 736 4.47 -23.45 1.58
C MET A 736 4.16 -22.71 2.87
N ASN A 737 3.05 -23.04 3.54
CA ASN A 737 2.70 -22.44 4.82
C ASN A 737 3.67 -22.88 5.93
N ILE A 738 4.11 -24.14 5.94
CA ILE A 738 5.18 -24.62 6.84
C ILE A 738 6.45 -23.83 6.59
N TYR A 739 6.91 -23.76 5.34
CA TYR A 739 8.12 -23.03 4.98
C TYR A 739 8.04 -21.55 5.38
N GLN A 740 6.90 -20.88 5.14
CA GLN A 740 6.72 -19.48 5.49
C GLN A 740 6.66 -19.22 7.00
N SER A 741 6.11 -20.17 7.76
CA SER A 741 5.99 -20.05 9.22
C SER A 741 7.34 -20.34 9.90
N CYS A 742 8.09 -21.30 9.37
CA CYS A 742 9.28 -21.86 10.02
C CYS A 742 10.61 -21.33 9.46
N TYR A 743 10.64 -20.89 8.21
CA TYR A 743 11.86 -20.66 7.42
C TYR A 743 12.75 -21.89 7.30
N VAL A 744 12.15 -23.08 7.38
CA VAL A 744 12.79 -24.40 7.28
C VAL A 744 12.09 -25.13 6.16
N LYS A 745 12.86 -25.76 5.26
CA LYS A 745 12.27 -26.51 4.16
C LYS A 745 11.81 -27.89 4.64
N PRO A 746 10.73 -28.46 4.07
CA PRO A 746 10.19 -29.75 4.53
C PRO A 746 11.23 -30.89 4.60
N TYR A 747 12.13 -31.05 3.60
CA TYR A 747 13.18 -32.09 3.61
C TYR A 747 14.21 -31.94 4.73
N GLU A 748 14.22 -30.84 5.47
CA GLU A 748 15.13 -30.65 6.59
C GLU A 748 14.57 -31.24 7.89
N ILE A 749 13.29 -31.63 7.90
CA ILE A 749 12.58 -32.19 9.04
C ILE A 749 12.45 -33.71 8.86
N PRO A 750 12.64 -34.53 9.92
CA PRO A 750 12.44 -35.98 9.86
C PRO A 750 11.04 -36.35 9.36
N LYS A 751 10.95 -37.43 8.58
CA LYS A 751 9.70 -37.88 7.92
C LYS A 751 8.54 -38.02 8.91
N LYS A 752 8.78 -38.66 10.07
CA LYS A 752 7.79 -38.85 11.13
C LYS A 752 7.30 -37.52 11.72
N THR A 753 8.24 -36.64 12.07
CA THR A 753 7.93 -35.33 12.64
C THR A 753 7.23 -34.42 11.65
N LEU A 754 7.61 -34.47 10.38
CA LEU A 754 6.96 -33.71 9.31
C LEU A 754 5.49 -34.15 9.17
N LYS A 755 5.22 -35.47 9.20
CA LYS A 755 3.85 -36.00 9.17
C LYS A 755 3.00 -35.45 10.32
N THR A 756 3.53 -35.41 11.55
CA THR A 756 2.86 -34.80 12.70
C THR A 756 2.66 -33.30 12.50
N ILE A 757 3.65 -32.57 11.98
CA ILE A 757 3.50 -31.14 11.71
C ILE A 757 2.37 -30.88 10.70
N PHE A 758 2.31 -31.65 9.61
CA PHE A 758 1.25 -31.51 8.61
C PHE A 758 -0.15 -31.81 9.17
N SER A 759 -0.29 -32.76 10.11
CA SER A 759 -1.59 -33.05 10.71
C SER A 759 -2.04 -31.98 11.71
N GLU A 760 -1.11 -31.31 12.39
CA GLU A 760 -1.44 -30.39 13.49
C GLU A 760 -1.38 -28.91 13.12
N GLN A 761 -0.66 -28.52 12.04
CA GLN A 761 -0.34 -27.13 11.74
C GLN A 761 -1.59 -26.23 11.58
N GLU A 762 -2.58 -26.67 10.82
CA GLU A 762 -3.78 -25.85 10.58
C GLU A 762 -4.52 -25.56 11.88
N THR A 763 -4.59 -26.54 12.78
CA THR A 763 -5.22 -26.37 14.09
C THR A 763 -4.40 -25.42 14.98
N ILE A 764 -3.08 -25.60 15.01
CA ILE A 764 -2.15 -24.82 15.85
C ILE A 764 -2.02 -23.37 15.40
N LEU A 765 -2.14 -23.09 14.10
CA LEU A 765 -2.01 -21.73 13.55
C LEU A 765 -3.36 -21.03 13.34
N SER A 766 -4.48 -21.72 13.54
CA SER A 766 -5.82 -21.12 13.42
C SER A 766 -6.26 -20.44 14.71
N VAL A 767 -6.72 -19.19 14.58
CA VAL A 767 -7.22 -18.37 15.70
C VAL A 767 -8.59 -18.84 16.20
N ALA A 768 -9.35 -19.57 15.37
CA ALA A 768 -10.78 -19.82 15.57
C ALA A 768 -11.14 -21.24 16.06
N GLN A 769 -10.17 -22.11 16.34
CA GLN A 769 -10.45 -23.52 16.65
C GLN A 769 -11.01 -23.74 18.06
N PRO A 770 -11.81 -24.80 18.27
CA PRO A 770 -12.26 -25.23 19.59
C PRO A 770 -11.09 -25.43 20.55
N ARG A 771 -11.26 -25.01 21.80
CA ARG A 771 -10.19 -25.06 22.83
C ARG A 771 -9.56 -26.43 23.02
N LYS A 772 -10.35 -27.51 22.89
CA LYS A 772 -9.89 -28.88 23.09
C LYS A 772 -9.01 -29.36 21.93
N GLU A 773 -9.47 -29.21 20.69
CA GLU A 773 -8.72 -29.62 19.50
C GLU A 773 -7.39 -28.86 19.40
N TYR A 774 -7.42 -27.55 19.66
CA TYR A 774 -6.20 -26.75 19.72
C TYR A 774 -5.22 -27.24 20.80
N PHE A 775 -5.73 -27.56 22.00
CA PHE A 775 -4.92 -28.10 23.08
C PHE A 775 -4.30 -29.46 22.70
N ASP A 776 -5.08 -30.37 22.13
CA ASP A 776 -4.63 -31.71 21.74
C ASP A 776 -3.55 -31.63 20.66
N SER A 777 -3.74 -30.77 19.64
CA SER A 777 -2.73 -30.51 18.61
C SER A 777 -1.44 -29.91 19.17
N LEU A 778 -1.55 -28.91 20.05
CA LEU A 778 -0.39 -28.31 20.72
C LEU A 778 0.35 -29.35 21.58
N SER A 779 -0.37 -30.20 22.31
CA SER A 779 0.19 -31.27 23.12
C SER A 779 0.94 -32.30 22.26
N ASN A 780 0.36 -32.69 21.13
CA ASN A 780 1.01 -33.57 20.16
C ASN A 780 2.32 -32.97 19.63
N LEU A 781 2.33 -31.68 19.26
CA LEU A 781 3.53 -30.98 18.81
C LEU A 781 4.61 -30.93 19.90
N VAL A 782 4.25 -30.53 21.12
CA VAL A 782 5.20 -30.44 22.24
C VAL A 782 5.84 -31.80 22.52
N ARG A 783 5.02 -32.87 22.56
CA ARG A 783 5.48 -34.24 22.75
C ARG A 783 6.42 -34.70 21.63
N GLU A 784 6.10 -34.40 20.38
CA GLU A 784 6.95 -34.75 19.22
C GLU A 784 8.30 -34.02 19.28
N VAL A 785 8.30 -32.73 19.63
CA VAL A 785 9.53 -31.95 19.81
C VAL A 785 10.38 -32.54 20.94
N GLU A 786 9.77 -32.87 22.07
CA GLU A 786 10.47 -33.48 23.20
C GLU A 786 11.05 -34.85 22.85
N GLN A 787 10.26 -35.73 22.21
CA GLN A 787 10.71 -37.04 21.76
C GLN A 787 11.89 -36.94 20.80
N THR A 788 11.83 -36.01 19.86
CA THR A 788 12.93 -35.76 18.91
C THR A 788 14.20 -35.31 19.63
N MET A 789 14.10 -34.41 20.62
CA MET A 789 15.24 -33.98 21.42
C MET A 789 15.85 -35.16 22.20
N ARG A 790 15.03 -36.00 22.84
CA ARG A 790 15.47 -37.19 23.58
C ARG A 790 16.21 -38.17 22.70
N GLN A 791 15.64 -38.51 21.54
CA GLN A 791 16.24 -39.44 20.59
C GLN A 791 17.55 -38.89 20.02
N TYR A 792 17.59 -37.60 19.67
CA TYR A 792 18.83 -36.96 19.22
C TYR A 792 19.95 -37.08 20.25
N LEU A 793 19.66 -36.78 21.53
CA LEU A 793 20.64 -36.87 22.61
C LEU A 793 21.13 -38.30 22.81
N LEU A 794 20.22 -39.28 22.83
CA LEU A 794 20.56 -40.71 22.95
C LEU A 794 21.46 -41.15 21.80
N VAL A 795 21.03 -40.93 20.55
CA VAL A 795 21.76 -41.34 19.35
C VAL A 795 23.14 -40.69 19.31
N SER A 796 23.21 -39.38 19.49
CA SER A 796 24.48 -38.65 19.41
C SER A 796 25.46 -39.09 20.50
N CYS A 797 25.00 -39.29 21.73
CA CYS A 797 25.86 -39.77 22.81
C CYS A 797 26.29 -41.22 22.61
N THR A 798 25.41 -42.07 22.09
CA THR A 798 25.73 -43.47 21.80
C THR A 798 26.77 -43.58 20.70
N LEU A 799 26.67 -42.78 19.64
CA LEU A 799 27.65 -42.77 18.56
C LEU A 799 29.00 -42.17 19.01
N VAL A 800 29.01 -41.06 19.75
CA VAL A 800 30.26 -40.37 20.10
C VAL A 800 30.98 -41.00 21.31
N PHE A 801 30.23 -41.38 22.35
CA PHE A 801 30.79 -41.85 23.63
C PHE A 801 30.51 -43.33 23.93
N GLY A 802 29.74 -44.03 23.09
CA GLY A 802 29.54 -45.46 23.18
C GLY A 802 28.48 -45.90 24.20
N PRO A 803 28.64 -47.09 24.84
CA PRO A 803 27.65 -47.66 25.74
C PRO A 803 27.46 -46.82 27.02
N TYR A 804 26.30 -47.01 27.68
CA TYR A 804 25.82 -46.18 28.79
C TYR A 804 26.87 -45.90 29.87
N HIS A 805 27.57 -46.94 30.34
CA HIS A 805 28.56 -46.86 31.42
C HIS A 805 29.81 -46.04 31.07
N LEU A 806 30.07 -45.79 29.77
CA LEU A 806 31.13 -44.90 29.30
C LEU A 806 30.58 -43.50 29.05
N ARG A 807 29.49 -43.37 28.30
CA ARG A 807 28.94 -42.05 27.93
C ARG A 807 28.50 -41.21 29.12
N ILE A 808 28.00 -41.81 30.19
CA ILE A 808 27.62 -41.08 31.40
C ILE A 808 28.80 -40.33 32.03
N ARG A 809 30.04 -40.80 31.87
CA ARG A 809 31.25 -40.14 32.42
C ARG A 809 31.47 -38.76 31.83
N HIS A 810 31.01 -38.54 30.59
CA HIS A 810 31.16 -37.28 29.87
C HIS A 810 30.06 -36.27 30.17
N TYR A 811 28.98 -36.69 30.85
CA TYR A 811 27.85 -35.81 31.15
C TYR A 811 28.23 -34.76 32.19
N PRO A 812 27.64 -33.55 32.14
CA PRO A 812 27.81 -32.58 33.20
C PRO A 812 27.32 -33.14 34.54
N GLU A 813 28.00 -32.85 35.64
CA GLU A 813 27.65 -33.33 36.99
C GLU A 813 26.18 -33.03 37.36
N ASP A 814 25.72 -31.84 36.96
CA ASP A 814 24.34 -31.40 37.17
C ASP A 814 23.29 -32.27 36.46
N ILE A 815 23.69 -33.02 35.43
CA ILE A 815 22.82 -33.88 34.64
C ILE A 815 22.96 -35.35 35.06
N LYS A 816 24.17 -35.78 35.43
CA LYS A 816 24.43 -37.12 35.97
C LYS A 816 23.48 -37.46 37.11
N LYS A 817 23.21 -36.51 38.01
CA LYS A 817 22.29 -36.70 39.16
C LYS A 817 20.83 -36.95 38.79
N TYR A 818 20.41 -36.64 37.56
CA TYR A 818 19.03 -36.86 37.09
C TYR A 818 18.95 -38.12 36.24
N VAL A 819 19.90 -38.26 35.32
CA VAL A 819 20.01 -39.42 34.44
C VAL A 819 20.30 -40.70 35.23
N GLY A 820 21.12 -40.62 36.29
CA GLY A 820 21.48 -41.76 37.12
C GLY A 820 20.43 -42.24 38.11
N LYS A 821 19.27 -41.56 38.25
CA LYS A 821 18.25 -41.92 39.26
C LYS A 821 17.49 -43.20 38.93
N ASN A 822 17.33 -43.51 37.64
CA ASN A 822 16.53 -44.62 37.18
C ASN A 822 17.41 -45.54 36.32
N PRO A 823 18.38 -46.28 36.90
CA PRO A 823 19.24 -47.15 36.10
C PRO A 823 18.38 -48.14 35.27
N PRO A 824 18.86 -48.53 34.07
CA PRO A 824 18.15 -49.47 33.23
C PRO A 824 17.82 -50.75 34.01
N SER A 825 16.59 -51.24 33.85
CA SER A 825 16.22 -52.58 34.32
C SER A 825 17.18 -53.62 33.72
N PRO A 826 17.53 -54.70 34.44
CA PRO A 826 18.33 -55.80 33.89
C PRO A 826 17.77 -56.39 32.58
N SER A 827 16.48 -56.20 32.31
CA SER A 827 15.79 -56.66 31.10
C SER A 827 15.94 -55.75 29.88
N VAL A 828 16.39 -54.50 30.04
CA VAL A 828 16.53 -53.54 28.93
C VAL A 828 18.00 -53.47 28.54
N SER A 829 18.29 -53.69 27.25
CA SER A 829 19.66 -53.54 26.76
C SER A 829 20.14 -52.10 27.02
N HIS A 830 21.38 -51.95 27.51
CA HIS A 830 21.98 -50.63 27.77
C HIS A 830 22.06 -49.73 26.52
N GLU A 831 21.88 -50.30 25.34
CA GLU A 831 21.88 -49.60 24.05
C GLU A 831 20.50 -49.00 23.74
N ASN A 832 19.41 -49.64 24.16
CA ASN A 832 18.04 -49.17 23.92
C ASN A 832 17.51 -48.30 25.07
N TYR A 833 18.20 -48.27 26.21
CA TYR A 833 17.81 -47.43 27.34
C TYR A 833 18.04 -45.94 27.03
N ASN A 834 16.95 -45.19 26.88
CA ASN A 834 17.00 -43.73 26.68
C ASN A 834 17.07 -43.00 28.01
N GLU A 835 18.29 -42.76 28.47
CA GLU A 835 18.55 -42.13 29.75
C GLU A 835 18.06 -40.66 29.88
N PHE A 836 17.66 -40.05 28.77
CA PHE A 836 17.12 -38.68 28.71
C PHE A 836 15.60 -38.63 28.93
N GLU A 837 14.91 -39.77 28.99
CA GLU A 837 13.44 -39.82 29.20
C GLU A 837 12.99 -39.17 30.51
N ASN A 838 13.86 -39.19 31.52
CA ASN A 838 13.56 -38.65 32.85
C ASN A 838 13.92 -37.16 32.99
N LEU A 839 14.42 -36.53 31.93
CA LEU A 839 14.73 -35.11 31.99
C LEU A 839 13.46 -34.27 31.90
N ASN A 840 13.32 -33.31 32.79
CA ASN A 840 12.27 -32.31 32.74
C ASN A 840 12.70 -31.09 31.90
N ARG A 841 11.72 -30.28 31.50
CA ARG A 841 11.89 -29.00 30.79
C ARG A 841 12.99 -28.08 31.33
N GLY A 842 13.14 -27.98 32.65
CA GLY A 842 14.14 -27.11 33.28
C GLY A 842 15.56 -27.63 33.03
N GLN A 843 15.71 -28.95 33.01
CA GLN A 843 16.98 -29.63 32.72
C GLN A 843 17.33 -29.54 31.24
N TYR A 844 16.35 -29.63 30.32
CA TYR A 844 16.59 -29.34 28.91
C TYR A 844 17.07 -27.92 28.69
N ARG A 845 16.39 -26.93 29.29
CA ARG A 845 16.83 -25.53 29.22
C ARG A 845 18.27 -25.38 29.71
N PHE A 846 18.60 -25.99 30.84
CA PHE A 846 19.95 -25.97 31.40
C PHE A 846 20.99 -26.61 30.46
N LEU A 847 20.66 -27.77 29.89
CA LEU A 847 21.52 -28.53 28.97
C LEU A 847 21.91 -27.74 27.72
N PHE A 848 20.99 -26.95 27.17
CA PHE A 848 21.25 -26.27 25.90
C PHE A 848 21.71 -24.81 26.07
N THR A 849 21.57 -24.23 27.26
CA THR A 849 21.98 -22.82 27.51
C THR A 849 23.34 -22.69 28.19
N GLN A 850 23.86 -23.72 28.87
CA GLN A 850 25.14 -23.67 29.59
C GLN A 850 26.37 -24.12 28.77
N ILE A 851 26.47 -23.65 27.51
CA ILE A 851 27.47 -24.08 26.52
C ILE A 851 28.93 -23.86 26.98
N ARG A 852 29.18 -22.91 27.88
CA ARG A 852 30.54 -22.52 28.29
C ARG A 852 31.21 -23.49 29.28
N LYS A 853 30.51 -24.52 29.76
CA LYS A 853 31.09 -25.48 30.70
C LYS A 853 32.05 -26.46 29.99
N PRO A 854 33.26 -26.69 30.53
CA PRO A 854 34.20 -27.65 29.95
C PRO A 854 33.75 -29.08 30.24
N SER A 855 32.97 -29.67 29.32
CA SER A 855 32.65 -31.09 29.32
C SER A 855 32.62 -31.60 27.89
N GLY A 856 33.04 -32.86 27.70
CA GLY A 856 33.00 -33.53 26.40
C GLY A 856 31.60 -33.52 25.80
N PHE A 857 30.55 -33.65 26.62
CA PHE A 857 29.17 -33.57 26.20
C PHE A 857 28.85 -32.22 25.53
N TYR A 858 29.20 -31.10 26.17
CA TYR A 858 28.99 -29.78 25.55
C TYR A 858 29.80 -29.61 24.27
N ARG A 859 31.07 -30.03 24.27
CA ARG A 859 31.97 -29.87 23.12
C ARG A 859 31.50 -30.65 21.90
N TYR A 860 31.08 -31.89 22.07
CA TYR A 860 30.84 -32.81 20.94
C TYR A 860 29.36 -33.02 20.60
N ILE A 861 28.44 -32.80 21.55
CA ILE A 861 26.99 -33.03 21.36
C ILE A 861 26.24 -31.71 21.18
N ILE A 862 26.39 -30.78 22.14
CA ILE A 862 25.55 -29.57 22.21
C ILE A 862 26.10 -28.43 21.34
N THR A 863 27.39 -28.06 21.49
CA THR A 863 27.99 -26.93 20.77
C THR A 863 27.84 -27.05 19.25
N PRO A 864 28.07 -28.22 18.61
CA PRO A 864 27.92 -28.35 17.16
C PRO A 864 26.48 -28.16 16.65
N LEU A 865 25.49 -28.27 17.53
CA LEU A 865 24.08 -28.10 17.21
C LEU A 865 23.66 -26.62 17.29
N ILE A 866 24.05 -25.93 18.36
CA ILE A 866 23.58 -24.57 18.67
C ILE A 866 24.57 -23.46 18.30
N ASN A 867 25.78 -23.77 17.84
CA ASN A 867 26.74 -22.76 17.37
C ASN A 867 26.21 -21.92 16.19
N LYS A 868 25.23 -22.43 15.44
CA LYS A 868 24.54 -21.74 14.34
C LYS A 868 23.29 -20.96 14.80
N TRP A 869 23.04 -20.90 16.11
CA TRP A 869 21.88 -20.23 16.68
C TRP A 869 22.26 -18.95 17.41
N ASP A 870 21.38 -17.95 17.34
CA ASP A 870 21.46 -16.83 18.27
C ASP A 870 21.11 -17.34 19.67
N SER A 871 21.95 -16.97 20.65
CA SER A 871 21.67 -17.15 22.07
C SER A 871 20.25 -16.72 22.48
N ARG A 872 19.68 -15.68 21.87
CA ARG A 872 18.31 -15.20 22.09
C ARG A 872 17.28 -16.22 21.61
N ASP A 873 17.46 -16.80 20.42
CA ASP A 873 16.55 -17.81 19.87
C ASP A 873 16.57 -19.09 20.71
N VAL A 874 17.75 -19.53 21.15
CA VAL A 874 17.90 -20.70 22.04
C VAL A 874 17.16 -20.46 23.35
N ASN A 875 17.38 -19.31 23.98
CA ASN A 875 16.72 -18.96 25.25
C ASN A 875 15.21 -18.83 25.08
N ALA A 876 14.74 -18.18 24.01
CA ALA A 876 13.32 -18.03 23.71
C ALA A 876 12.66 -19.40 23.49
N PHE A 877 13.29 -20.29 22.70
CA PHE A 877 12.79 -21.64 22.49
C PHE A 877 12.60 -22.39 23.81
N PHE A 878 13.64 -22.48 24.65
CA PHE A 878 13.54 -23.28 25.88
C PHE A 878 12.66 -22.64 26.95
N GLN A 879 12.48 -21.32 26.92
CA GLN A 879 11.47 -20.66 27.73
C GLN A 879 10.06 -21.08 27.27
N LEU A 880 9.75 -20.93 25.98
CA LEU A 880 8.44 -21.27 25.43
C LEU A 880 8.13 -22.76 25.55
N PHE A 881 9.10 -23.62 25.25
CA PHE A 881 8.97 -25.07 25.43
C PHE A 881 8.59 -25.40 26.87
N GLY A 882 9.28 -24.83 27.86
CA GLY A 882 8.96 -25.08 29.26
C GLY A 882 7.58 -24.59 29.68
N GLU A 883 7.14 -23.45 29.16
CA GLU A 883 5.81 -22.90 29.46
C GLU A 883 4.68 -23.73 28.81
N LEU A 884 4.86 -24.11 27.55
CA LEU A 884 3.86 -24.88 26.80
C LEU A 884 3.83 -26.35 27.24
N ASP A 885 4.96 -26.94 27.63
CA ASP A 885 5.06 -28.25 28.26
C ASP A 885 4.27 -28.32 29.58
N ILE A 886 4.35 -27.29 30.43
CA ILE A 886 3.52 -27.19 31.65
C ILE A 886 2.04 -27.24 31.30
N ILE A 887 1.64 -26.48 30.28
CA ILE A 887 0.24 -26.36 29.90
C ILE A 887 -0.25 -27.71 29.34
N ALA A 888 0.50 -28.30 28.41
CA ALA A 888 0.21 -29.59 27.79
C ALA A 888 0.20 -30.74 28.81
N GLY A 889 1.17 -30.78 29.73
CA GLY A 889 1.31 -31.85 30.71
C GLY A 889 0.30 -31.80 31.87
N HIS A 890 -0.26 -30.63 32.21
CA HIS A 890 -1.21 -30.49 33.32
C HIS A 890 -2.66 -30.27 32.87
N THR A 891 -2.99 -30.56 31.60
CA THR A 891 -4.35 -30.44 31.04
C THR A 891 -5.05 -29.10 31.33
N LYS A 892 -4.27 -28.01 31.40
CA LYS A 892 -4.75 -26.66 31.67
C LYS A 892 -5.30 -26.01 30.41
N THR A 893 -6.40 -26.54 29.88
CA THR A 893 -7.06 -26.05 28.66
C THR A 893 -7.38 -24.55 28.71
N ILE A 894 -7.66 -24.01 29.90
CA ILE A 894 -7.94 -22.58 30.11
C ILE A 894 -6.70 -21.71 29.86
N SER A 895 -5.50 -22.17 30.27
CA SER A 895 -4.25 -21.40 30.17
C SER A 895 -3.65 -21.35 28.77
N VAL A 896 -4.16 -22.14 27.83
CA VAL A 896 -3.69 -22.13 26.44
C VAL A 896 -4.03 -20.82 25.74
N GLU A 897 -5.19 -20.23 26.03
CA GLU A 897 -5.65 -19.00 25.37
C GLU A 897 -4.69 -17.84 25.61
N ASP A 898 -4.19 -17.70 26.84
CA ASP A 898 -3.24 -16.64 27.23
C ASP A 898 -1.91 -16.72 26.47
N ARG A 899 -1.61 -17.91 25.91
CA ARG A 899 -0.34 -18.25 25.26
C ARG A 899 -0.45 -18.51 23.76
N LYS A 900 -1.63 -18.41 23.15
CA LYS A 900 -1.80 -18.61 21.70
C LYS A 900 -0.87 -17.74 20.85
N LYS A 901 -0.61 -16.50 21.29
CA LYS A 901 0.31 -15.57 20.61
C LYS A 901 1.76 -16.07 20.54
N ASP A 902 2.17 -16.93 21.46
CA ASP A 902 3.54 -17.44 21.57
C ASP A 902 3.75 -18.71 20.74
N VAL A 903 2.67 -19.43 20.41
CA VAL A 903 2.70 -20.72 19.70
C VAL A 903 3.31 -20.63 18.30
N PRO A 904 3.04 -19.60 17.46
CA PRO A 904 3.74 -19.45 16.19
C PRO A 904 5.27 -19.33 16.34
N THR A 905 5.72 -18.63 17.38
CA THR A 905 7.16 -18.49 17.68
C THR A 905 7.75 -19.82 18.13
N PHE A 906 7.05 -20.55 19.01
CA PHE A 906 7.45 -21.89 19.44
C PHE A 906 7.54 -22.83 18.23
N PHE A 907 6.50 -22.92 17.40
CA PHE A 907 6.44 -23.76 16.21
C PHE A 907 7.63 -23.51 15.26
N ARG A 908 7.92 -22.23 14.97
CA ARG A 908 9.06 -21.81 14.14
C ARG A 908 10.39 -22.30 14.73
N LEU A 909 10.63 -22.04 16.02
CA LEU A 909 11.87 -22.40 16.68
C LEU A 909 12.00 -23.93 16.82
N SER A 910 10.92 -24.65 17.09
CA SER A 910 10.89 -26.12 17.11
C SER A 910 11.37 -26.73 15.79
N CYS A 911 10.80 -26.29 14.66
CA CYS A 911 11.18 -26.79 13.34
C CYS A 911 12.66 -26.51 13.03
N ARG A 912 13.15 -25.32 13.40
CA ARG A 912 14.56 -24.98 13.23
C ARG A 912 15.46 -25.88 14.07
N LEU A 913 15.08 -26.20 15.31
CA LEU A 913 15.88 -27.05 16.21
C LEU A 913 15.97 -28.47 15.67
N ILE A 914 14.83 -29.01 15.24
CA ILE A 914 14.73 -30.34 14.63
C ILE A 914 15.57 -30.43 13.33
N SER A 915 15.55 -29.39 12.49
CA SER A 915 16.41 -29.29 11.30
C SER A 915 17.91 -29.27 11.64
N ALA A 916 18.29 -28.55 12.70
CA ALA A 916 19.67 -28.51 13.18
C ALA A 916 20.12 -29.89 13.72
N MET A 917 19.25 -30.59 14.45
CA MET A 917 19.48 -31.96 14.94
C MET A 917 19.67 -32.94 13.78
N SER A 918 18.79 -32.89 12.79
CA SER A 918 18.87 -33.71 11.58
C SER A 918 20.18 -33.49 10.83
N THR A 919 20.56 -32.23 10.65
CA THR A 919 21.81 -31.87 9.97
C THR A 919 23.03 -32.39 10.73
N ARG A 920 23.03 -32.30 12.06
CA ARG A 920 24.13 -32.79 12.88
C ARG A 920 24.25 -34.31 12.82
N LEU A 921 23.15 -35.06 12.92
CA LEU A 921 23.18 -36.52 12.83
C LEU A 921 23.69 -37.00 11.46
N ARG A 922 23.17 -36.44 10.37
CA ARG A 922 23.71 -36.72 9.02
C ARG A 922 25.21 -36.40 8.95
N SER A 923 25.63 -35.29 9.53
CA SER A 923 27.04 -34.93 9.57
C SER A 923 27.89 -35.95 10.32
N LEU A 924 27.44 -36.54 11.44
CA LEU A 924 28.18 -37.60 12.13
C LEU A 924 28.46 -38.81 11.23
N VAL A 925 27.49 -39.20 10.41
CA VAL A 925 27.63 -40.37 9.52
C VAL A 925 28.44 -40.04 8.26
N ILE A 926 28.25 -38.85 7.68
CA ILE A 926 28.82 -38.50 6.36
C ILE A 926 30.14 -37.73 6.45
N PHE A 927 30.32 -36.84 7.42
CA PHE A 927 31.42 -35.85 7.39
C PHE A 927 32.22 -35.72 8.69
N SER A 928 31.64 -36.09 9.82
CA SER A 928 32.20 -35.92 11.17
C SER A 928 32.56 -37.28 11.76
N SER A 929 33.29 -38.08 11.01
CA SER A 929 33.72 -39.42 11.42
C SER A 929 34.99 -39.84 10.70
N THR A 930 35.83 -40.59 11.42
CA THR A 930 37.09 -41.16 10.91
C THR A 930 37.08 -42.68 11.13
N VAL A 931 37.44 -43.42 10.09
CA VAL A 931 37.60 -44.87 10.09
C VAL A 931 39.10 -45.19 10.24
N LEU A 932 39.44 -45.90 11.31
CA LEU A 932 40.80 -46.24 11.68
C LEU A 932 41.11 -47.70 11.35
N HIS A 933 42.19 -47.94 10.61
CA HIS A 933 42.66 -49.28 10.26
C HIS A 933 43.99 -49.58 10.96
N GLY A 934 44.10 -50.73 11.62
CA GLY A 934 45.36 -51.10 12.25
C GLY A 934 45.29 -52.44 12.97
N ARG A 935 46.40 -53.20 12.92
CA ARG A 935 46.55 -54.48 13.64
C ARG A 935 45.42 -55.50 13.35
N GLY A 936 44.94 -55.53 12.10
CA GLY A 936 43.87 -56.43 11.66
C GLY A 936 42.47 -56.07 12.17
N LYS A 937 42.30 -54.86 12.74
CA LYS A 937 41.03 -54.33 13.21
C LYS A 937 40.64 -53.05 12.47
N THR A 938 39.33 -52.82 12.37
CA THR A 938 38.75 -51.58 11.85
C THR A 938 37.85 -50.96 12.91
N PHE A 939 38.08 -49.67 13.18
CA PHE A 939 37.29 -48.88 14.13
C PHE A 939 36.65 -47.67 13.46
N VAL A 940 35.50 -47.23 13.96
CA VAL A 940 34.91 -45.94 13.58
C VAL A 940 34.84 -45.04 14.81
N VAL A 941 35.30 -43.80 14.66
CA VAL A 941 35.23 -42.77 15.70
C VAL A 941 34.33 -41.63 15.21
N PHE A 942 33.17 -41.46 15.86
CA PHE A 942 32.21 -40.40 15.52
C PHE A 942 32.52 -39.09 16.24
N GLY A 943 32.29 -37.97 15.57
CA GLY A 943 32.58 -36.63 16.08
C GLY A 943 34.03 -36.19 15.94
N TYR A 944 34.89 -37.03 15.35
CA TYR A 944 36.31 -36.76 15.11
C TYR A 944 36.64 -36.73 13.62
N ASN A 945 37.37 -35.69 13.22
CA ASN A 945 37.87 -35.52 11.86
C ASN A 945 39.40 -35.44 11.90
N TYR A 946 40.06 -36.44 11.33
CA TYR A 946 41.51 -36.38 11.14
C TYR A 946 41.84 -35.38 10.02
N GLU A 947 42.57 -34.32 10.38
CA GLU A 947 43.01 -33.29 9.44
C GLU A 947 44.52 -33.31 9.29
N ARG A 948 44.99 -33.53 8.05
CA ARG A 948 46.41 -33.43 7.70
C ARG A 948 46.55 -32.53 6.48
N ASN A 949 47.41 -31.52 6.58
CA ASN A 949 47.62 -30.51 5.51
C ASN A 949 46.31 -29.81 5.08
N ARG A 950 45.44 -29.46 6.04
CA ARG A 950 44.11 -28.85 5.82
C ARG A 950 43.16 -29.70 4.96
N LYS A 951 43.40 -30.99 4.85
CA LYS A 951 42.49 -31.95 4.21
C LYS A 951 41.99 -32.94 5.26
N VAL A 952 40.67 -33.07 5.34
CA VAL A 952 40.01 -34.10 6.16
C VAL A 952 40.20 -35.45 5.47
N ARG A 953 40.80 -36.42 6.16
CA ARG A 953 40.86 -37.82 5.70
C ARG A 953 39.88 -38.65 6.52
N ARG A 954 39.06 -39.43 5.84
CA ARG A 954 38.05 -40.29 6.48
C ARG A 954 38.53 -41.71 6.75
N MET A 955 39.55 -42.17 6.03
CA MET A 955 40.19 -43.47 6.20
C MET A 955 41.64 -43.20 6.59
N VAL A 956 42.04 -43.64 7.79
CA VAL A 956 43.35 -43.31 8.37
C VAL A 956 43.93 -44.55 9.05
N ASP A 957 45.24 -44.73 8.98
CA ASP A 957 45.90 -45.78 9.76
C ASP A 957 45.90 -45.39 11.24
N MET A 958 45.63 -46.35 12.11
CA MET A 958 45.49 -46.13 13.56
C MET A 958 46.75 -45.51 14.17
N GLU A 959 47.92 -45.79 13.59
CA GLU A 959 49.21 -45.22 14.01
C GLU A 959 49.38 -43.74 13.63
N GLU A 960 48.65 -43.24 12.62
CA GLU A 960 48.67 -41.82 12.22
C GLU A 960 47.74 -40.95 13.08
N ALA A 961 46.68 -41.52 13.68
CA ALA A 961 45.63 -40.82 14.40
C ALA A 961 45.91 -40.75 15.92
N THR A 962 47.06 -40.20 16.31
CA THR A 962 47.46 -40.09 17.73
C THR A 962 46.74 -38.99 18.50
N ASP A 963 45.97 -38.14 17.82
CA ASP A 963 45.27 -36.96 18.35
C ASP A 963 43.76 -37.17 18.57
N VAL A 964 43.26 -38.41 18.46
CA VAL A 964 41.87 -38.73 18.81
C VAL A 964 41.62 -38.34 20.28
N PRO A 965 40.64 -37.46 20.57
CA PRO A 965 40.43 -36.98 21.93
C PRO A 965 40.10 -38.10 22.93
N ASP A 966 40.71 -38.03 24.11
CA ASP A 966 40.37 -38.90 25.23
C ASP A 966 38.87 -38.83 25.54
N GLY A 967 38.23 -40.00 25.55
CA GLY A 967 36.80 -40.15 25.82
C GLY A 967 35.90 -40.37 24.60
N MET A 968 36.42 -40.27 23.38
CA MET A 968 35.69 -40.75 22.21
C MET A 968 35.72 -42.28 22.15
N TYR A 969 34.62 -42.87 21.71
CA TYR A 969 34.48 -44.32 21.64
C TYR A 969 34.91 -44.87 20.27
N TYR A 970 35.67 -45.96 20.31
CA TYR A 970 36.12 -46.69 19.12
C TYR A 970 35.15 -47.83 18.83
N HIS A 971 34.27 -47.65 17.85
CA HIS A 971 33.34 -48.71 17.44
C HIS A 971 34.08 -49.75 16.60
N GLU A 972 34.43 -50.89 17.19
CA GLU A 972 35.07 -52.00 16.46
C GLU A 972 34.07 -52.68 15.52
N ILE A 973 34.30 -52.58 14.22
CA ILE A 973 33.40 -53.13 13.19
C ILE A 973 34.03 -54.28 12.39
N THR A 974 35.21 -54.75 12.79
CA THR A 974 35.95 -55.80 12.08
C THR A 974 35.09 -57.04 11.81
N ARG A 975 34.31 -57.49 12.80
CA ARG A 975 33.40 -58.63 12.65
C ARG A 975 32.25 -58.32 11.70
N ALA A 976 31.60 -57.17 11.88
CA ALA A 976 30.50 -56.73 11.04
C ALA A 976 30.92 -56.59 9.57
N LEU A 977 32.12 -56.09 9.27
CA LEU A 977 32.64 -56.03 7.89
C LEU A 977 32.89 -57.41 7.27
N ARG A 978 33.23 -58.43 8.08
CA ARG A 978 33.46 -59.80 7.61
C ARG A 978 32.15 -60.55 7.35
N THR A 979 31.14 -60.34 8.20
CA THR A 979 29.86 -61.07 8.14
C THR A 979 28.75 -60.30 7.43
N GLY A 980 28.85 -58.98 7.34
CA GLY A 980 27.89 -58.06 6.74
C GLY A 980 28.58 -57.22 5.68
N GLY A 981 28.65 -57.76 4.47
CA GLY A 981 29.07 -56.98 3.29
C GLY A 981 28.04 -55.91 2.94
N ILE A 982 28.39 -55.02 1.99
CA ILE A 982 27.43 -54.04 1.46
C ILE A 982 26.15 -54.73 0.95
N ASP A 983 26.28 -55.91 0.36
CA ASP A 983 25.14 -56.68 -0.16
C ASP A 983 24.17 -57.09 0.96
N SER A 984 24.66 -57.42 2.16
CA SER A 984 23.81 -57.75 3.32
C SER A 984 23.01 -56.53 3.82
N LEU A 985 23.58 -55.32 3.72
CA LEU A 985 22.79 -54.10 3.97
C LEU A 985 21.71 -53.97 2.88
N MET A 986 22.07 -54.14 1.62
CA MET A 986 21.17 -53.96 0.48
C MET A 986 20.10 -55.07 0.34
N GLU A 987 20.27 -56.24 0.94
CA GLU A 987 19.24 -57.30 1.04
C GLU A 987 17.93 -56.79 1.69
N HIS A 988 18.04 -55.76 2.53
CA HIS A 988 16.92 -55.10 3.20
C HIS A 988 16.34 -53.95 2.38
N SER A 989 16.57 -53.94 1.06
CA SER A 989 16.05 -52.92 0.15
C SER A 989 14.53 -52.85 0.23
N ASP A 990 14.02 -51.76 0.77
CA ASP A 990 12.60 -51.50 0.99
C ASP A 990 12.06 -50.36 0.12
N ASN A 991 12.90 -49.81 -0.76
CA ASN A 991 12.44 -48.85 -1.76
C ASN A 991 12.57 -49.38 -3.19
N ILE A 992 11.78 -48.78 -4.07
CA ILE A 992 11.69 -49.12 -5.50
C ILE A 992 12.98 -48.85 -6.30
N PHE A 993 14.00 -48.27 -5.67
CA PHE A 993 15.30 -47.95 -6.28
C PHE A 993 16.39 -48.95 -5.91
N GLY A 994 16.02 -50.07 -5.26
CA GLY A 994 17.01 -51.04 -4.80
C GLY A 994 17.84 -50.52 -3.62
N GLY A 995 17.36 -49.49 -2.92
CA GLY A 995 18.01 -48.85 -1.79
C GLY A 995 17.31 -49.15 -0.46
N VAL A 996 17.99 -48.81 0.63
CA VAL A 996 17.50 -49.07 2.00
C VAL A 996 17.19 -47.75 2.70
N GLU A 997 15.95 -47.55 3.14
CA GLU A 997 15.57 -46.39 3.97
C GLU A 997 16.02 -46.61 5.42
N VAL A 998 16.70 -45.64 6.01
CA VAL A 998 17.14 -45.66 7.42
C VAL A 998 16.79 -44.32 8.05
N ASP A 999 16.08 -44.35 9.18
CA ASP A 999 15.93 -43.17 10.03
C ASP A 999 17.01 -43.17 11.11
N LEU A 1000 17.91 -42.20 11.05
CA LEU A 1000 19.01 -42.09 12.01
C LEU A 1000 18.53 -41.87 13.46
N LEU A 1001 17.27 -41.49 13.70
CA LEU A 1001 16.71 -41.38 15.05
C LEU A 1001 16.05 -42.67 15.57
N ASP A 1002 15.74 -43.62 14.68
CA ASP A 1002 15.03 -44.85 15.03
C ASP A 1002 16.00 -45.98 15.41
N VAL A 1003 16.49 -45.92 16.65
CA VAL A 1003 17.47 -46.87 17.20
C VAL A 1003 16.97 -48.30 17.11
N GLU A 1004 15.75 -48.54 17.58
CA GLU A 1004 15.17 -49.88 17.65
C GLU A 1004 14.78 -50.39 16.27
N GLY A 1005 14.08 -49.58 15.46
CA GLY A 1005 13.68 -49.97 14.11
C GLY A 1005 14.88 -50.28 13.22
N THR A 1006 15.95 -49.49 13.32
CA THR A 1006 17.21 -49.76 12.59
C THR A 1006 17.87 -51.04 13.08
N ALA A 1007 17.95 -51.26 14.40
CA ALA A 1007 18.58 -52.46 14.95
C ALA A 1007 17.83 -53.75 14.54
N ILE A 1008 16.49 -53.72 14.61
CA ILE A 1008 15.63 -54.81 14.17
C ILE A 1008 15.78 -55.04 12.68
N LYS A 1009 15.74 -53.98 11.86
CA LYS A 1009 15.80 -54.07 10.40
C LYS A 1009 17.04 -54.80 9.90
N PHE A 1010 18.20 -54.57 10.51
CA PHE A 1010 19.46 -55.21 10.08
C PHE A 1010 19.89 -56.38 10.95
N ASN A 1011 19.10 -56.75 11.97
CA ASN A 1011 19.47 -57.74 12.99
C ASN A 1011 20.89 -57.50 13.55
N MET A 1012 21.22 -56.23 13.81
CA MET A 1012 22.53 -55.76 14.25
C MET A 1012 22.35 -54.66 15.28
N ARG A 1013 23.35 -54.43 16.14
CA ARG A 1013 23.26 -53.33 17.10
C ARG A 1013 23.28 -52.01 16.34
N TYR A 1014 22.47 -51.04 16.78
CA TYR A 1014 22.38 -49.74 16.11
C TYR A 1014 23.76 -49.09 15.84
N PRO A 1015 24.70 -49.02 16.80
CA PRO A 1015 26.01 -48.39 16.54
C PRO A 1015 26.86 -49.17 15.52
N GLU A 1016 26.73 -50.50 15.48
CA GLU A 1016 27.41 -51.35 14.51
C GLU A 1016 26.90 -51.08 13.09
N VAL A 1017 25.58 -50.98 12.92
CA VAL A 1017 24.95 -50.63 11.63
C VAL A 1017 25.43 -49.26 11.15
N ILE A 1018 25.36 -48.23 12.01
CA ILE A 1018 25.76 -46.88 11.61
C ILE A 1018 27.27 -46.79 11.33
N ALA A 1019 28.12 -47.50 12.09
CA ALA A 1019 29.55 -47.57 11.84
C ALA A 1019 29.89 -48.32 10.54
N LEU A 1020 29.16 -49.39 10.22
CA LEU A 1020 29.27 -50.12 8.96
C LEU A 1020 28.89 -49.24 7.77
N ILE A 1021 27.74 -48.55 7.84
CA ILE A 1021 27.31 -47.55 6.84
C ILE A 1021 28.38 -46.48 6.66
N THR A 1022 28.86 -45.89 7.76
CA THR A 1022 29.90 -44.85 7.75
C THR A 1022 31.16 -45.31 7.04
N THR A 1023 31.56 -46.57 7.24
CA THR A 1023 32.75 -47.17 6.61
C THR A 1023 32.58 -47.35 5.11
N PHE A 1024 31.40 -47.80 4.66
CA PHE A 1024 31.12 -47.89 3.23
C PHE A 1024 31.01 -46.52 2.56
N VAL A 1025 30.51 -45.50 3.26
CA VAL A 1025 30.51 -44.12 2.76
C VAL A 1025 31.93 -43.55 2.70
N ALA A 1026 32.77 -43.82 3.71
CA ALA A 1026 34.15 -43.35 3.73
C ALA A 1026 35.05 -44.01 2.68
N SER A 1027 34.63 -45.17 2.15
CA SER A 1027 35.30 -45.91 1.08
C SER A 1027 34.63 -45.79 -0.29
N ASP A 1028 33.70 -44.83 -0.45
CA ASP A 1028 32.96 -44.56 -1.68
C ASP A 1028 32.24 -45.79 -2.27
N LYS A 1029 31.84 -46.75 -1.42
CA LYS A 1029 31.04 -47.93 -1.80
C LYS A 1029 29.54 -47.68 -1.64
N LEU A 1030 29.18 -46.74 -0.78
CA LEU A 1030 27.80 -46.42 -0.44
C LEU A 1030 27.57 -44.91 -0.48
N ARG A 1031 26.48 -44.49 -1.13
CA ARG A 1031 26.00 -43.12 -1.14
C ARG A 1031 24.84 -42.99 -0.16
N ILE A 1032 24.91 -42.00 0.74
CA ILE A 1032 23.79 -41.61 1.59
C ILE A 1032 23.04 -40.47 0.91
N ILE A 1033 21.74 -40.66 0.75
CA ILE A 1033 20.86 -39.72 0.06
C ILE A 1033 19.82 -39.19 1.04
N PRO A 1034 19.87 -37.90 1.44
CA PRO A 1034 18.94 -37.34 2.40
C PRO A 1034 17.54 -37.20 1.79
N LEU A 1035 16.56 -37.91 2.37
CA LEU A 1035 15.17 -37.84 1.95
C LEU A 1035 14.42 -36.75 2.76
N TYR A 1036 14.39 -36.91 4.09
CA TYR A 1036 13.69 -36.03 5.03
C TYR A 1036 14.41 -36.01 6.37
N GLY A 1037 15.09 -34.91 6.71
CA GLY A 1037 15.79 -34.75 7.98
C GLY A 1037 16.75 -35.91 8.26
N THR A 1038 16.42 -36.76 9.22
CA THR A 1038 17.20 -37.93 9.64
C THR A 1038 16.93 -39.18 8.83
N THR A 1039 15.88 -39.18 8.00
CA THR A 1039 15.55 -40.26 7.07
C THR A 1039 16.43 -40.16 5.82
N VAL A 1040 17.24 -41.20 5.59
CA VAL A 1040 18.17 -41.29 4.46
C VAL A 1040 17.93 -42.58 3.67
N ALA A 1041 18.16 -42.53 2.37
CA ALA A 1041 18.26 -43.71 1.53
C ALA A 1041 19.74 -44.09 1.33
N LEU A 1042 20.04 -45.37 1.49
CA LEU A 1042 21.33 -45.96 1.18
C LEU A 1042 21.29 -46.49 -0.26
N ALA A 1043 22.22 -46.04 -1.09
CA ALA A 1043 22.38 -46.50 -2.47
C ALA A 1043 23.81 -47.01 -2.67
N LYS A 1044 23.94 -48.21 -3.26
CA LYS A 1044 25.25 -48.76 -3.66
C LYS A 1044 25.79 -47.94 -4.83
N ILE A 1045 27.08 -47.61 -4.79
CA ILE A 1045 27.79 -46.86 -5.86
C ILE A 1045 28.26 -47.82 -6.94
#